data_AF-A0A0T8UDM6-F1
#
_entry.id   AF-A0A0T8UDM6-F1
#
_cell.length_a   1.000
_cell.length_b   1.000
_cell.length_c   1.000
_cell.angle_alpha   90.00
_cell.angle_beta   90.00
_cell.angle_gamma   90.00
#
_symmetry.space_group_name_H-M   'P 1'
#
loop_
_entity.id
_entity.type
_entity.pdbx_description
1 polymer ?
#
loop_
_entity_poly.entity_id
_entity_poly.type
_entity_poly.pdbx_seq_one_letter_code
_entity_poly.pdbx_strand_id
1 'polypeptide(L)'
;MTEQFLSIPFVSYFLTTNNHGIPNFIKRDTFSYRFNRNIARHTQSRYIVAHFPKNLKELIIPWPLSSFVEEQNYITEYINIELLIKNTEGIIDIIKQTPLGCVFIPEELKDCPIIEQIQETTLPVIFLTDGVDIPISKLQLIVEKNTNNASKILAQKVTISDKTKIEAVSIPSKNYLRPLEIAINRNRGLYLSIYENMQEPKPFIYGESKEKFEEDAINDIKFFLKLLITEKYILHLAKFEKGRDSLVDIISIWDNSINTDNLYLDILEKYFLDLSDYFFKRFDEISYRTDMVFVLPMVNKTSVDLVNREFQLRLSKSVLRQIYDFSGYYGIGIGKDFEKMLPIISDRGLENSILDSLSLNFALDTKSPYVRLPNLPSKDITLWYSHMLQNIKKQPDLAEIEKFNNNYHNISEKLKLSLDDDFIDIIVKHGKHIKFITDAPIEWVKYKDTPLGLIKSISRLPIIPGNILVNSAKCNLSSEISKDSVSFLIINTLNHNDILYSNGKKLGELLKKYFPKHSVNYHEVTNKTDFIHIMNENLATFFIYYGHGSMPEASRNQPDQIGKLHIGDDEIDMIELVSNIKVVPDITILGACQTQVLDSHYINIGNMFLGLGSQSVLATYFPVDGFYTFSLIESIFRYLKNYFEGKVPPEYVKNWSDIILQARRVHYITEPTNTIIEYLAKKGVKCNIDPIELGKFVIKYCTESSSKDNTKCLSVMEKSVIYRDKAYQEFFKNYPESTKMLIGYIFKHNYVFPENMLFTSLGSPEKIKFV
;
A
#
# COMPACT_ATOMS: atom_id res chain seq x y z
N MET A 1 -30.21 -21.87 5.78
CA MET A 1 -29.75 -21.13 4.59
C MET A 1 -28.49 -21.81 4.11
N THR A 2 -28.45 -22.26 2.86
CA THR A 2 -27.28 -22.92 2.30
C THR A 2 -26.16 -21.89 2.09
N GLU A 3 -24.98 -22.14 2.67
CA GLU A 3 -23.79 -21.28 2.57
C GLU A 3 -23.40 -20.94 1.11
N GLN A 4 -23.85 -21.76 0.15
CA GLN A 4 -23.55 -21.69 -1.28
C GLN A 4 -23.96 -20.37 -1.97
N PHE A 5 -24.93 -19.61 -1.45
CA PHE A 5 -25.38 -18.35 -2.09
C PHE A 5 -24.61 -17.11 -1.62
N LEU A 6 -23.91 -17.18 -0.48
CA LEU A 6 -23.21 -16.02 0.10
C LEU A 6 -21.93 -15.65 -0.66
N SER A 7 -21.44 -16.55 -1.53
CA SER A 7 -20.26 -16.35 -2.38
C SER A 7 -20.54 -15.64 -3.70
N ILE A 8 -21.80 -15.31 -4.03
CA ILE A 8 -22.12 -14.59 -5.28
C ILE A 8 -21.65 -13.12 -5.17
N PRO A 9 -20.74 -12.64 -6.04
CA PRO A 9 -20.19 -11.29 -5.95
C PRO A 9 -21.13 -10.23 -6.52
N PHE A 10 -20.99 -9.00 -6.04
CA PHE A 10 -21.46 -7.80 -6.75
C PHE A 10 -20.41 -7.41 -7.81
N VAL A 11 -20.77 -7.43 -9.10
CA VAL A 11 -19.82 -7.11 -10.17
C VAL A 11 -20.19 -5.81 -10.87
N SER A 12 -19.28 -4.83 -10.81
CA SER A 12 -19.45 -3.54 -11.47
C SER A 12 -18.59 -3.45 -12.72
N TYR A 13 -19.24 -3.30 -13.87
CA TYR A 13 -18.58 -3.18 -15.18
C TYR A 13 -18.43 -1.71 -15.56
N PHE A 14 -17.20 -1.30 -15.87
CA PHE A 14 -16.82 0.05 -16.28
C PHE A 14 -16.38 0.02 -17.75
N LEU A 15 -17.29 0.39 -18.65
CA LEU A 15 -16.97 0.40 -20.08
C LEU A 15 -16.11 1.61 -20.42
N THR A 16 -14.95 1.34 -21.01
CA THR A 16 -13.99 2.37 -21.42
C THR A 16 -13.99 2.50 -22.94
N THR A 17 -13.77 3.72 -23.42
CA THR A 17 -13.67 3.98 -24.86
C THR A 17 -12.30 3.52 -25.39
N ASN A 18 -12.12 3.58 -26.71
CA ASN A 18 -10.83 3.29 -27.32
C ASN A 18 -10.02 4.58 -27.52
N ASN A 19 -8.87 4.68 -26.87
CA ASN A 19 -7.93 5.78 -27.08
C ASN A 19 -6.52 5.31 -27.45
N HIS A 20 -6.30 4.01 -27.69
CA HIS A 20 -4.98 3.46 -28.03
C HIS A 20 -4.47 4.01 -29.38
N GLY A 21 -5.38 4.30 -30.31
CA GLY A 21 -5.05 4.91 -31.61
C GLY A 21 -4.76 6.42 -31.56
N ILE A 22 -4.84 7.07 -30.39
CA ILE A 22 -4.52 8.50 -30.27
C ILE A 22 -3.00 8.66 -30.11
N PRO A 23 -2.28 9.22 -31.09
CA PRO A 23 -0.83 9.40 -31.01
C PRO A 23 -0.44 10.47 -29.99
N ASN A 24 -1.35 11.39 -29.68
CA ASN A 24 -1.12 12.42 -28.68
C ASN A 24 -1.30 11.85 -27.27
N PHE A 25 -0.19 11.60 -26.59
CA PHE A 25 -0.18 11.03 -25.25
C PHE A 25 -0.97 11.87 -24.22
N ILE A 26 -1.08 13.19 -24.36
CA ILE A 26 -1.86 14.04 -23.42
C ILE A 26 -3.35 13.75 -23.54
N LYS A 27 -3.80 13.50 -24.77
CA LYS A 27 -5.20 13.18 -25.03
C LYS A 27 -5.53 11.75 -24.57
N ARG A 28 -4.51 10.89 -24.45
CA ARG A 28 -4.65 9.50 -24.02
C ARG A 28 -4.52 9.33 -22.50
N ASP A 29 -3.50 9.95 -21.91
CA ASP A 29 -3.07 9.77 -20.52
C ASP A 29 -3.06 11.10 -19.77
N THR A 30 -3.30 11.03 -18.46
CA THR A 30 -3.11 12.16 -17.56
C THR A 30 -1.62 12.47 -17.40
N PHE A 31 -1.32 13.69 -16.97
CA PHE A 31 0.04 14.19 -17.05
C PHE A 31 0.96 13.75 -15.87
N SER A 32 0.55 13.93 -14.61
CA SER A 32 1.47 13.82 -13.47
C SER A 32 1.71 12.36 -13.06
N TYR A 33 0.62 11.61 -12.93
CA TYR A 33 0.58 10.23 -12.44
C TYR A 33 0.27 9.20 -13.55
N ARG A 34 0.01 9.66 -14.78
CA ARG A 34 -0.11 8.85 -16.02
C ARG A 34 -1.18 7.75 -15.95
N PHE A 35 -2.39 8.13 -15.54
CA PHE A 35 -3.58 7.29 -15.70
C PHE A 35 -4.12 7.41 -17.12
N ASN A 36 -4.65 6.33 -17.69
CA ASN A 36 -5.44 6.43 -18.91
C ASN A 36 -6.70 7.26 -18.64
N ARG A 37 -7.00 8.26 -19.49
CA ARG A 37 -8.16 9.15 -19.30
C ARG A 37 -9.50 8.42 -19.27
N ASN A 38 -9.59 7.25 -19.90
CA ASN A 38 -10.83 6.46 -19.89
C ASN A 38 -11.11 5.86 -18.51
N ILE A 39 -10.06 5.52 -17.75
CA ILE A 39 -10.19 5.07 -16.35
C ILE A 39 -10.61 6.23 -15.44
N ALA A 40 -10.12 7.44 -15.75
CA ALA A 40 -10.38 8.65 -14.98
C ALA A 40 -11.87 9.03 -14.94
N ARG A 41 -12.58 8.83 -16.06
CA ARG A 41 -14.02 9.08 -16.20
C ARG A 41 -14.91 8.24 -15.27
N HIS A 42 -14.40 7.11 -14.75
CA HIS A 42 -15.13 6.25 -13.82
C HIS A 42 -14.96 6.60 -12.33
N THR A 43 -14.47 7.80 -12.01
CA THR A 43 -14.31 8.23 -10.62
C THR A 43 -15.64 8.26 -9.87
N GLN A 44 -16.70 8.79 -10.48
CA GLN A 44 -18.05 8.79 -9.88
C GLN A 44 -18.62 7.38 -9.74
N SER A 45 -18.40 6.51 -10.74
CA SER A 45 -18.81 5.10 -10.67
C SER A 45 -18.22 4.41 -9.44
N ARG A 46 -16.92 4.62 -9.16
CA ARG A 46 -16.25 4.03 -7.99
C ARG A 46 -16.83 4.52 -6.67
N TYR A 47 -17.12 5.81 -6.53
CA TYR A 47 -17.75 6.33 -5.31
C TYR A 47 -19.12 5.73 -5.07
N ILE A 48 -19.95 5.62 -6.10
CA ILE A 48 -21.29 5.05 -5.99
C ILE A 48 -21.23 3.58 -5.56
N VAL A 49 -20.34 2.80 -6.19
CA VAL A 49 -20.13 1.41 -5.81
C VAL A 49 -19.64 1.28 -4.36
N ALA A 50 -18.85 2.24 -3.86
CA ALA A 50 -18.34 2.21 -2.48
C ALA A 50 -19.41 2.35 -1.39
N HIS A 51 -20.60 2.86 -1.74
CA HIS A 51 -21.71 2.97 -0.81
C HIS A 51 -22.62 1.74 -0.79
N PHE A 52 -22.52 0.85 -1.78
CA PHE A 52 -23.36 -0.35 -1.87
C PHE A 52 -22.84 -1.54 -1.05
N PRO A 53 -23.73 -2.46 -0.63
CA PRO A 53 -23.34 -3.66 0.11
C PRO A 53 -22.21 -4.43 -0.59
N LYS A 54 -21.26 -4.93 0.18
CA LYS A 54 -20.08 -5.63 -0.33
C LYS A 54 -20.37 -7.07 -0.71
N ASN A 55 -21.43 -7.63 -0.12
CA ASN A 55 -21.86 -9.01 -0.30
C ASN A 55 -23.32 -9.16 0.17
N LEU A 56 -23.92 -10.32 -0.11
CA LEU A 56 -25.30 -10.62 0.29
C LEU A 56 -25.47 -10.77 1.81
N LYS A 57 -24.43 -11.15 2.55
CA LYS A 57 -24.46 -11.33 4.01
C LYS A 57 -24.78 -10.02 4.71
N GLU A 58 -24.23 -8.92 4.22
CA GLU A 58 -24.49 -7.57 4.72
C GLU A 58 -25.96 -7.13 4.59
N LEU A 59 -26.73 -7.73 3.67
CA LEU A 59 -28.16 -7.45 3.52
C LEU A 59 -29.03 -8.12 4.57
N ILE A 60 -28.60 -9.27 5.08
CA ILE A 60 -29.42 -10.11 5.95
C ILE A 60 -29.13 -9.82 7.43
N ILE A 61 -27.88 -9.50 7.75
CA ILE A 61 -27.44 -9.29 9.13
C ILE A 61 -27.82 -7.88 9.60
N PRO A 62 -28.35 -7.70 10.83
CA PRO A 62 -28.61 -6.38 11.40
C PRO A 62 -27.32 -5.69 11.87
N TRP A 63 -27.36 -4.37 12.05
CA TRP A 63 -26.26 -3.65 12.71
C TRP A 63 -26.24 -3.94 14.23
N PRO A 64 -25.07 -3.91 14.91
CA PRO A 64 -23.70 -3.74 14.40
C PRO A 64 -23.10 -4.99 13.75
N LEU A 65 -23.80 -6.14 13.78
CA LEU A 65 -23.25 -7.40 13.29
C LEU A 65 -22.86 -7.35 11.80
N SER A 66 -23.65 -6.64 10.98
CA SER A 66 -23.33 -6.38 9.57
C SER A 66 -22.02 -5.60 9.40
N SER A 67 -21.65 -4.77 10.38
CA SER A 67 -20.39 -4.03 10.36
C SER A 67 -19.15 -4.90 10.56
N PHE A 68 -19.30 -6.12 11.07
CA PHE A 68 -18.22 -7.10 11.24
C PHE A 68 -17.97 -7.97 10.01
N VAL A 69 -18.76 -7.80 8.94
CA VAL A 69 -18.56 -8.52 7.70
C VAL A 69 -17.38 -7.89 6.96
N GLU A 70 -16.23 -8.55 7.03
CA GLU A 70 -14.96 -8.13 6.42
C GLU A 70 -14.68 -8.85 5.08
N GLU A 71 -15.53 -9.79 4.68
CA GLU A 71 -15.40 -10.57 3.45
C GLU A 71 -15.58 -9.68 2.20
N GLN A 72 -14.52 -9.56 1.39
CA GLN A 72 -14.55 -8.87 0.11
C GLN A 72 -15.22 -9.76 -0.94
N ASN A 73 -16.44 -9.39 -1.36
CA ASN A 73 -17.16 -10.11 -2.41
C ASN A 73 -17.78 -9.14 -3.45
N TYR A 74 -17.00 -8.15 -3.85
CA TYR A 74 -17.33 -7.28 -4.98
C TYR A 74 -16.15 -7.23 -5.94
N ILE A 75 -16.46 -7.03 -7.22
CA ILE A 75 -15.50 -7.02 -8.31
C ILE A 75 -15.73 -5.75 -9.14
N THR A 76 -14.64 -5.11 -9.56
CA THR A 76 -14.69 -4.03 -10.55
C THR A 76 -13.95 -4.46 -11.80
N GLU A 77 -14.60 -4.37 -12.96
CA GLU A 77 -14.03 -4.76 -14.24
C GLU A 77 -14.04 -3.60 -15.23
N TYR A 78 -12.87 -3.28 -15.79
CA TYR A 78 -12.76 -2.30 -16.86
C TYR A 78 -12.75 -3.03 -18.20
N ILE A 79 -13.70 -2.71 -19.06
CA ILE A 79 -13.86 -3.35 -20.36
C ILE A 79 -13.63 -2.31 -21.44
N ASN A 80 -12.61 -2.47 -22.26
CA ASN A 80 -12.41 -1.62 -23.43
C ASN A 80 -13.44 -1.98 -24.51
N ILE A 81 -14.04 -0.97 -25.14
CA ILE A 81 -15.03 -1.16 -26.20
C ILE A 81 -14.50 -2.01 -27.36
N GLU A 82 -13.20 -1.93 -27.71
CA GLU A 82 -12.62 -2.80 -28.73
C GLU A 82 -12.62 -4.28 -28.31
N LEU A 83 -12.32 -4.57 -27.04
CA LEU A 83 -12.32 -5.95 -26.54
C LEU A 83 -13.75 -6.52 -26.56
N LEU A 84 -14.72 -5.69 -26.21
CA LEU A 84 -16.14 -6.05 -26.30
C LEU A 84 -16.55 -6.33 -27.75
N ILE A 85 -16.11 -5.53 -28.73
CA ILE A 85 -16.39 -5.75 -30.15
C ILE A 85 -15.68 -7.01 -30.69
N LYS A 86 -14.45 -7.29 -30.25
CA LYS A 86 -13.67 -8.45 -30.71
C LYS A 86 -14.14 -9.77 -30.10
N ASN A 87 -14.68 -9.75 -28.88
CA ASN A 87 -15.17 -10.93 -28.16
C ASN A 87 -16.58 -10.69 -27.61
N THR A 88 -17.49 -10.37 -28.54
CA THR A 88 -18.85 -9.91 -28.24
C THR A 88 -19.66 -10.95 -27.49
N GLU A 89 -19.77 -12.17 -28.02
CA GLU A 89 -20.62 -13.22 -27.42
C GLU A 89 -20.13 -13.57 -26.01
N GLY A 90 -18.82 -13.83 -25.84
CA GLY A 90 -18.28 -14.26 -24.55
C GLY A 90 -18.42 -13.21 -23.43
N ILE A 91 -18.10 -11.94 -23.70
CA ILE A 91 -18.15 -10.90 -22.65
C ILE A 91 -19.60 -10.48 -22.35
N ILE A 92 -20.45 -10.33 -23.37
CA ILE A 92 -21.85 -9.96 -23.16
C ILE A 92 -22.59 -11.06 -22.40
N ASP A 93 -22.33 -12.33 -22.71
CA ASP A 93 -22.93 -13.45 -21.98
C ASP A 93 -22.55 -13.42 -20.50
N ILE A 94 -21.29 -13.11 -20.17
CA ILE A 94 -20.84 -12.93 -18.78
C ILE A 94 -21.61 -11.79 -18.10
N ILE A 95 -21.76 -10.64 -18.77
CA ILE A 95 -22.52 -9.50 -18.22
C ILE A 95 -24.00 -9.87 -18.02
N LYS A 96 -24.64 -10.54 -18.99
CA LYS A 96 -26.04 -10.97 -18.93
C LYS A 96 -26.29 -12.02 -17.83
N GLN A 97 -25.31 -12.89 -17.56
CA GLN A 97 -25.38 -13.90 -16.50
C GLN A 97 -25.06 -13.34 -15.12
N THR A 98 -24.51 -12.13 -15.03
CA THR A 98 -24.15 -11.50 -13.76
C THR A 98 -25.43 -11.03 -13.03
N PRO A 99 -25.69 -11.54 -11.81
CA PRO A 99 -26.97 -11.26 -11.15
C PRO A 99 -27.00 -9.95 -10.36
N LEU A 100 -25.86 -9.47 -9.88
CA LEU A 100 -25.72 -8.34 -8.95
C LEU A 100 -24.63 -7.39 -9.40
N GLY A 101 -24.86 -6.08 -9.23
CA GLY A 101 -23.92 -5.03 -9.55
C GLY A 101 -24.49 -3.96 -10.48
N CYS A 102 -23.68 -3.45 -11.40
CA CYS A 102 -24.04 -2.33 -12.28
C CYS A 102 -23.15 -2.29 -13.53
N VAL A 103 -23.68 -1.74 -14.62
CA VAL A 103 -22.89 -1.43 -15.83
C VAL A 103 -22.86 0.08 -16.01
N PHE A 104 -21.66 0.66 -16.02
CA PHE A 104 -21.44 2.09 -16.25
C PHE A 104 -20.84 2.32 -17.63
N ILE A 105 -21.45 3.21 -18.41
CA ILE A 105 -21.13 3.42 -19.82
C ILE A 105 -20.94 4.93 -20.07
N PRO A 106 -19.80 5.39 -20.61
CA PRO A 106 -19.65 6.76 -21.09
C PRO A 106 -20.74 7.14 -22.09
N GLU A 107 -21.33 8.33 -21.96
CA GLU A 107 -22.43 8.80 -22.83
C GLU A 107 -22.03 8.76 -24.32
N GLU A 108 -20.76 8.99 -24.64
CA GLU A 108 -20.22 8.92 -26.01
C GLU A 108 -20.29 7.52 -26.66
N LEU A 109 -20.52 6.46 -25.87
CA LEU A 109 -20.71 5.10 -26.39
C LEU A 109 -22.19 4.71 -26.55
N LYS A 110 -23.13 5.59 -26.18
CA LYS A 110 -24.56 5.26 -26.10
C LYS A 110 -25.15 4.72 -27.39
N ASP A 111 -24.74 5.28 -28.53
CA ASP A 111 -25.26 4.91 -29.85
C ASP A 111 -24.46 3.78 -30.51
N CYS A 112 -23.52 3.15 -29.80
CA CYS A 112 -22.77 2.01 -30.32
C CYS A 112 -23.67 0.76 -30.34
N PRO A 113 -23.82 0.05 -31.49
CA PRO A 113 -24.79 -1.05 -31.64
C PRO A 113 -24.68 -2.17 -30.60
N ILE A 114 -23.46 -2.41 -30.11
CA ILE A 114 -23.20 -3.45 -29.10
C ILE A 114 -23.78 -3.11 -27.72
N ILE A 115 -24.02 -1.81 -27.44
CA ILE A 115 -24.56 -1.34 -26.16
C ILE A 115 -26.05 -1.66 -26.03
N GLU A 116 -26.80 -1.72 -27.13
CA GLU A 116 -28.21 -2.14 -27.12
C GLU A 116 -28.35 -3.54 -26.49
N GLN A 117 -27.43 -4.46 -26.80
CA GLN A 117 -27.43 -5.81 -26.24
C GLN A 117 -27.13 -5.84 -24.72
N ILE A 118 -26.37 -4.87 -24.21
CA ILE A 118 -26.09 -4.72 -22.77
C ILE A 118 -27.30 -4.13 -22.03
N GLN A 119 -28.12 -3.32 -22.70
CA GLN A 119 -29.35 -2.78 -22.11
C GLN A 119 -30.39 -3.86 -21.81
N GLU A 120 -30.32 -5.01 -22.49
CA GLU A 120 -31.16 -6.19 -22.24
C GLU A 120 -30.79 -6.96 -20.96
N THR A 121 -29.71 -6.59 -20.26
CA THR A 121 -29.24 -7.30 -19.07
C THR A 121 -30.14 -7.07 -17.86
N THR A 122 -30.05 -7.97 -16.88
CA THR A 122 -30.73 -7.81 -15.58
C THR A 122 -30.09 -6.72 -14.70
N LEU A 123 -28.88 -6.28 -15.03
CA LEU A 123 -28.17 -5.25 -14.28
C LEU A 123 -28.74 -3.85 -14.57
N PRO A 124 -28.60 -2.90 -13.63
CA PRO A 124 -28.78 -1.49 -13.94
C PRO A 124 -27.68 -1.02 -14.90
N VAL A 125 -28.09 -0.32 -15.96
CA VAL A 125 -27.19 0.30 -16.94
C VAL A 125 -27.26 1.81 -16.78
N ILE A 126 -26.12 2.43 -16.50
CA ILE A 126 -26.01 3.84 -16.15
C ILE A 126 -25.08 4.54 -17.14
N PHE A 127 -25.60 5.53 -17.83
CA PHE A 127 -24.79 6.37 -18.69
C PHE A 127 -24.12 7.50 -17.88
N LEU A 128 -22.84 7.73 -18.18
CA LEU A 128 -21.98 8.69 -17.52
C LEU A 128 -21.75 9.89 -18.42
N THR A 129 -22.22 11.05 -17.98
CA THR A 129 -21.84 12.33 -18.58
C THR A 129 -20.58 12.85 -17.91
N ASP A 130 -19.59 13.24 -18.70
CA ASP A 130 -18.30 13.70 -18.18
C ASP A 130 -18.49 14.95 -17.31
N GLY A 131 -17.87 14.95 -16.12
CA GLY A 131 -17.96 16.06 -15.16
C GLY A 131 -19.33 16.27 -14.50
N VAL A 132 -20.31 15.37 -14.68
CA VAL A 132 -21.65 15.48 -14.08
C VAL A 132 -21.87 14.37 -13.06
N ASP A 133 -22.34 14.74 -11.86
CA ASP A 133 -22.69 13.79 -10.81
C ASP A 133 -23.92 12.95 -11.20
N ILE A 134 -23.93 11.69 -10.74
CA ILE A 134 -25.03 10.78 -11.06
C ILE A 134 -26.29 11.19 -10.26
N PRO A 135 -27.44 11.44 -10.92
CA PRO A 135 -28.65 11.84 -10.23
C PRO A 135 -29.16 10.80 -9.22
N ILE A 136 -29.82 11.26 -8.15
CA ILE A 136 -30.45 10.41 -7.13
C ILE A 136 -31.42 9.38 -7.75
N SER A 137 -32.14 9.76 -8.81
CA SER A 137 -33.06 8.85 -9.53
C SER A 137 -32.34 7.63 -10.14
N LYS A 138 -31.09 7.80 -10.59
CA LYS A 138 -30.27 6.70 -11.10
C LYS A 138 -29.75 5.82 -9.96
N LEU A 139 -29.45 6.39 -8.79
CA LEU A 139 -29.12 5.61 -7.60
C LEU A 139 -30.30 4.74 -7.14
N GLN A 140 -31.51 5.30 -7.11
CA GLN A 140 -32.73 4.55 -6.79
C GLN A 140 -32.95 3.38 -7.75
N LEU A 141 -32.71 3.56 -9.04
CA LEU A 141 -32.77 2.49 -10.02
C LEU A 141 -31.76 1.35 -9.73
N ILE A 142 -30.52 1.70 -9.36
CA ILE A 142 -29.49 0.71 -8.98
C ILE A 142 -29.94 -0.08 -7.75
N VAL A 143 -30.44 0.62 -6.73
CA VAL A 143 -30.95 0.05 -5.48
C VAL A 143 -32.10 -0.91 -5.74
N GLU A 144 -33.10 -0.48 -6.52
CA GLU A 144 -34.30 -1.26 -6.80
C GLU A 144 -33.95 -2.56 -7.54
N LYS A 145 -33.18 -2.47 -8.64
CA LYS A 145 -32.78 -3.66 -9.41
C LYS A 145 -31.97 -4.65 -8.56
N ASN A 146 -30.97 -4.18 -7.83
CA ASN A 146 -30.15 -5.06 -6.98
C ASN A 146 -30.95 -5.66 -5.82
N THR A 147 -31.87 -4.90 -5.23
CA THR A 147 -32.80 -5.39 -4.19
C THR A 147 -33.68 -6.53 -4.71
N ASN A 148 -34.26 -6.36 -5.90
CA ASN A 148 -35.09 -7.37 -6.53
C ASN A 148 -34.29 -8.63 -6.88
N ASN A 149 -33.08 -8.48 -7.44
CA ASN A 149 -32.22 -9.61 -7.79
C ASN A 149 -31.72 -10.35 -6.55
N ALA A 150 -31.26 -9.63 -5.51
CA ALA A 150 -30.83 -10.22 -4.25
C ALA A 150 -31.97 -10.98 -3.55
N SER A 151 -33.19 -10.45 -3.58
CA SER A 151 -34.36 -11.13 -3.01
C SER A 151 -34.68 -12.45 -3.71
N LYS A 152 -34.55 -12.48 -5.04
CA LYS A 152 -34.72 -13.71 -5.83
C LYS A 152 -33.64 -14.74 -5.50
N ILE A 153 -32.38 -14.32 -5.44
CA ILE A 153 -31.24 -15.20 -5.12
C ILE A 153 -31.40 -15.81 -3.71
N LEU A 154 -31.76 -15.00 -2.73
CA LEU A 154 -31.87 -15.43 -1.34
C LEU A 154 -33.19 -16.15 -1.03
N ALA A 155 -34.12 -16.22 -2.00
CA ALA A 155 -35.47 -16.74 -1.83
C ALA A 155 -36.21 -16.11 -0.62
N GLN A 156 -35.90 -14.86 -0.29
CA GLN A 156 -36.51 -14.09 0.79
C GLN A 156 -36.48 -12.61 0.45
N LYS A 157 -37.45 -11.84 0.95
CA LYS A 157 -37.46 -10.39 0.73
C LYS A 157 -36.31 -9.74 1.51
N VAL A 158 -35.34 -9.19 0.78
CA VAL A 158 -34.29 -8.32 1.33
C VAL A 158 -34.37 -6.96 0.68
N THR A 159 -33.81 -5.94 1.34
CA THR A 159 -33.75 -4.57 0.79
C THR A 159 -32.37 -4.00 1.05
N ILE A 160 -31.81 -3.31 0.04
CA ILE A 160 -30.67 -2.42 0.26
C ILE A 160 -31.21 -1.16 0.93
N SER A 161 -30.94 -1.01 2.22
CA SER A 161 -31.36 0.14 3.03
C SER A 161 -30.37 0.38 4.15
N ASP A 162 -30.48 1.55 4.78
CA ASP A 162 -29.81 1.81 6.05
C ASP A 162 -30.21 0.76 7.09
N LYS A 163 -29.23 0.38 7.92
CA LYS A 163 -29.34 -0.63 8.96
C LYS A 163 -29.56 -0.04 10.35
N THR A 164 -29.40 1.27 10.48
CA THR A 164 -29.59 2.04 11.71
C THR A 164 -30.27 3.37 11.40
N LYS A 165 -30.65 4.08 12.44
CA LYS A 165 -31.11 5.48 12.42
C LYS A 165 -30.04 6.44 12.93
N ILE A 166 -28.80 5.98 13.10
CA ILE A 166 -27.69 6.84 13.48
C ILE A 166 -27.51 7.89 12.39
N GLU A 167 -27.36 9.15 12.77
CA GLU A 167 -27.14 10.20 11.78
C GLU A 167 -25.83 10.00 11.01
N ALA A 168 -25.82 10.43 9.75
CA ALA A 168 -24.62 10.46 8.94
C ALA A 168 -23.56 11.39 9.57
N VAL A 169 -22.28 11.09 9.37
CA VAL A 169 -21.21 11.96 9.85
C VAL A 169 -21.31 13.32 9.17
N SER A 170 -21.31 14.39 9.98
CA SER A 170 -21.24 15.76 9.46
C SER A 170 -19.79 16.06 9.07
N ILE A 171 -19.50 15.93 7.77
CA ILE A 171 -18.17 16.16 7.20
C ILE A 171 -18.22 17.27 6.14
N PRO A 172 -17.19 18.13 6.03
CA PRO A 172 -17.12 19.08 4.93
C PRO A 172 -17.16 18.36 3.58
N SER A 173 -17.98 18.86 2.64
CA SER A 173 -18.06 18.30 1.27
C SER A 173 -16.77 18.62 0.49
N LYS A 174 -15.76 17.78 0.71
CA LYS A 174 -14.41 17.88 0.12
C LYS A 174 -13.98 16.49 -0.36
N ASN A 175 -13.47 16.40 -1.59
CA ASN A 175 -13.15 15.12 -2.23
C ASN A 175 -12.18 14.24 -1.42
N TYR A 176 -11.16 14.84 -0.79
CA TYR A 176 -10.16 14.12 0.01
C TYR A 176 -10.71 13.54 1.32
N LEU A 177 -11.87 13.99 1.78
CA LEU A 177 -12.55 13.46 2.97
C LEU A 177 -13.58 12.37 2.64
N ARG A 178 -13.99 12.24 1.36
CA ARG A 178 -14.99 11.24 0.93
C ARG A 178 -14.64 9.81 1.35
N PRO A 179 -13.38 9.34 1.27
CA PRO A 179 -13.05 7.98 1.72
C PRO A 179 -13.34 7.74 3.21
N LEU A 180 -13.03 8.72 4.06
CA LEU A 180 -13.30 8.65 5.51
C LEU A 180 -14.80 8.76 5.79
N GLU A 181 -15.50 9.65 5.09
CA GLU A 181 -16.96 9.77 5.16
C GLU A 181 -17.65 8.43 4.86
N ILE A 182 -17.28 7.80 3.74
CA ILE A 182 -17.78 6.49 3.32
C ILE A 182 -17.52 5.47 4.44
N ALA A 183 -16.28 5.37 4.92
CA ALA A 183 -15.91 4.39 5.94
C ALA A 183 -16.67 4.58 7.26
N ILE A 184 -16.82 5.82 7.74
CA ILE A 184 -17.54 6.16 8.98
C ILE A 184 -19.03 5.84 8.81
N ASN A 185 -19.67 6.32 7.75
CA ASN A 185 -21.09 6.05 7.51
C ASN A 185 -21.35 4.55 7.33
N ARG A 186 -20.44 3.81 6.69
CA ARG A 186 -20.50 2.36 6.59
C ARG A 186 -20.27 1.66 7.93
N ASN A 187 -19.51 2.22 8.87
CA ASN A 187 -19.44 1.69 10.24
C ASN A 187 -20.76 1.86 10.99
N ARG A 188 -21.42 3.00 10.78
CA ARG A 188 -22.75 3.32 11.34
C ARG A 188 -23.89 2.53 10.68
N GLY A 189 -23.62 1.80 9.61
CA GLY A 189 -24.63 0.99 8.91
C GLY A 189 -25.49 1.79 7.92
N LEU A 190 -24.97 2.90 7.41
CA LEU A 190 -25.64 3.77 6.46
C LEU A 190 -25.16 3.51 5.02
N TYR A 191 -26.10 3.41 4.10
CA TYR A 191 -25.92 3.12 2.67
C TYR A 191 -26.60 4.18 1.79
N LEU A 192 -27.79 4.68 2.19
CA LEU A 192 -28.64 5.53 1.35
C LEU A 192 -28.85 6.95 1.90
N SER A 193 -29.12 7.14 3.21
CA SER A 193 -29.40 8.48 3.79
C SER A 193 -28.29 9.51 3.61
N ILE A 194 -27.07 9.02 3.39
CA ILE A 194 -25.90 9.83 3.06
C ILE A 194 -26.09 10.65 1.76
N TYR A 195 -26.90 10.16 0.81
CA TYR A 195 -27.14 10.84 -0.47
C TYR A 195 -28.16 11.97 -0.34
N GLU A 196 -29.08 11.87 0.62
CA GLU A 196 -30.09 12.91 0.88
C GLU A 196 -29.46 14.18 1.50
N ASN A 197 -28.33 14.01 2.19
CA ASN A 197 -27.60 15.07 2.87
C ASN A 197 -26.31 15.49 2.15
N MET A 198 -26.03 14.95 0.96
CA MET A 198 -24.84 15.34 0.20
C MET A 198 -24.95 16.79 -0.25
N GLN A 199 -24.15 17.65 0.36
CA GLN A 199 -23.91 18.99 -0.14
C GLN A 199 -23.02 18.91 -1.39
N GLU A 200 -23.35 19.69 -2.42
CA GLU A 200 -22.42 19.89 -3.53
C GLU A 200 -21.07 20.34 -2.97
N PRO A 201 -19.95 19.74 -3.43
CA PRO A 201 -18.63 20.20 -3.05
C PRO A 201 -18.54 21.69 -3.31
N LYS A 202 -18.28 22.48 -2.28
CA LYS A 202 -18.15 23.93 -2.47
C LYS A 202 -16.99 24.18 -3.44
N PRO A 203 -17.16 25.03 -4.46
CA PRO A 203 -16.06 25.37 -5.36
C PRO A 203 -14.90 25.93 -4.55
N PHE A 204 -13.68 25.62 -4.98
CA PHE A 204 -12.45 26.02 -4.31
C PHE A 204 -12.45 27.53 -4.03
N ILE A 205 -12.25 27.92 -2.76
CA ILE A 205 -12.16 29.33 -2.38
C ILE A 205 -10.77 29.84 -2.78
N TYR A 206 -10.76 30.83 -3.65
CA TYR A 206 -9.57 31.55 -4.11
C TYR A 206 -9.13 32.53 -3.00
N GLY A 207 -7.95 32.34 -2.37
CA GLY A 207 -7.51 33.18 -1.25
C GLY A 207 -6.03 33.02 -0.85
N GLU A 208 -5.52 33.97 -0.05
CA GLU A 208 -4.09 34.29 0.11
C GLU A 208 -3.24 33.41 1.06
N SER A 209 -3.77 32.35 1.69
CA SER A 209 -2.93 31.48 2.55
C SER A 209 -3.11 30.00 2.28
N LYS A 210 -2.42 29.51 1.24
CA LYS A 210 -2.25 28.08 0.92
C LYS A 210 -1.96 27.25 2.18
N GLU A 211 -1.03 27.73 3.00
CA GLU A 211 -0.56 27.06 4.21
C GLU A 211 -1.71 26.81 5.20
N LYS A 212 -2.61 27.80 5.38
CA LYS A 212 -3.76 27.67 6.28
C LYS A 212 -4.75 26.63 5.76
N PHE A 213 -5.03 26.62 4.47
CA PHE A 213 -5.94 25.62 3.89
C PHE A 213 -5.37 24.20 3.97
N GLU A 214 -4.07 24.03 3.77
CA GLU A 214 -3.42 22.73 3.97
C GLU A 214 -3.44 22.29 5.44
N GLU A 215 -3.19 23.21 6.37
CA GLU A 215 -3.30 22.97 7.82
C GLU A 215 -4.73 22.56 8.21
N ASP A 216 -5.74 23.32 7.78
CA ASP A 216 -7.15 23.00 8.02
C ASP A 216 -7.52 21.63 7.43
N ALA A 217 -7.04 21.31 6.23
CA ALA A 217 -7.27 20.02 5.60
C ALA A 217 -6.63 18.86 6.38
N ILE A 218 -5.39 19.03 6.85
CA ILE A 218 -4.68 18.05 7.67
C ILE A 218 -5.41 17.84 9.00
N ASN A 219 -5.87 18.92 9.64
CA ASN A 219 -6.64 18.87 10.88
C ASN A 219 -7.97 18.14 10.70
N ASP A 220 -8.72 18.44 9.63
CA ASP A 220 -9.94 17.72 9.26
C ASP A 220 -9.64 16.21 9.10
N ILE A 221 -8.61 15.87 8.31
CA ILE A 221 -8.22 14.47 8.06
C ILE A 221 -7.92 13.74 9.37
N LYS A 222 -7.11 14.35 10.25
CA LYS A 222 -6.74 13.76 11.55
C LYS A 222 -7.96 13.57 12.45
N PHE A 223 -8.84 14.56 12.48
CA PHE A 223 -10.09 14.48 13.26
C PHE A 223 -10.92 13.28 12.80
N PHE A 224 -11.23 13.18 11.50
CA PHE A 224 -12.06 12.09 10.98
C PHE A 224 -11.36 10.73 10.98
N LEU A 225 -10.03 10.68 10.86
CA LEU A 225 -9.23 9.47 11.07
C LEU A 225 -9.36 8.97 12.52
N LYS A 226 -9.19 9.86 13.51
CA LYS A 226 -9.35 9.54 14.94
C LYS A 226 -10.79 9.09 15.22
N LEU A 227 -11.79 9.78 14.67
CA LEU A 227 -13.20 9.41 14.80
C LEU A 227 -13.48 8.00 14.25
N LEU A 228 -12.99 7.70 13.05
CA LEU A 228 -13.13 6.38 12.45
C LEU A 228 -12.53 5.27 13.33
N ILE A 229 -11.32 5.49 13.86
CA ILE A 229 -10.65 4.54 14.76
C ILE A 229 -11.46 4.35 16.05
N THR A 230 -11.98 5.44 16.63
CA THR A 230 -12.83 5.42 17.83
C THR A 230 -14.09 4.60 17.61
N GLU A 231 -14.82 4.86 16.53
CA GLU A 231 -16.06 4.12 16.24
C GLU A 231 -15.79 2.64 15.96
N LYS A 232 -14.68 2.30 15.28
CA LYS A 232 -14.25 0.91 15.12
C LYS A 232 -13.91 0.26 16.46
N TYR A 233 -13.31 0.99 17.39
CA TYR A 233 -13.02 0.47 18.73
C TYR A 233 -14.30 0.14 19.50
N ILE A 234 -15.32 0.99 19.45
CA ILE A 234 -16.63 0.71 20.07
C ILE A 234 -17.25 -0.55 19.48
N LEU A 235 -17.25 -0.67 18.15
CA LEU A 235 -17.73 -1.88 17.46
C LEU A 235 -16.91 -3.12 17.84
N HIS A 236 -15.59 -2.97 17.99
CA HIS A 236 -14.71 -4.05 18.45
C HIS A 236 -15.06 -4.50 19.88
N LEU A 237 -15.28 -3.57 20.82
CA LEU A 237 -15.73 -3.88 22.17
C LEU A 237 -17.09 -4.60 22.16
N ALA A 238 -18.02 -4.14 21.32
CA ALA A 238 -19.34 -4.76 21.17
C ALA A 238 -19.30 -6.21 20.64
N LYS A 239 -18.16 -6.68 20.11
CA LYS A 239 -18.00 -8.05 19.60
C LYS A 239 -17.78 -9.09 20.70
N PHE A 240 -17.22 -8.72 21.85
CA PHE A 240 -16.81 -9.66 22.90
C PHE A 240 -17.45 -9.31 24.24
N GLU A 241 -17.74 -10.33 25.07
CA GLU A 241 -18.44 -10.20 26.36
C GLU A 241 -17.86 -9.11 27.26
N LYS A 242 -16.58 -9.20 27.64
CA LYS A 242 -15.90 -8.18 28.48
C LYS A 242 -15.95 -6.76 27.90
N GLY A 243 -15.95 -6.65 26.57
CA GLY A 243 -16.04 -5.36 25.90
C GLY A 243 -17.45 -4.78 25.99
N ARG A 244 -18.48 -5.62 25.88
CA ARG A 244 -19.88 -5.24 26.09
C ARG A 244 -20.12 -4.78 27.52
N ASP A 245 -19.60 -5.49 28.51
CA ASP A 245 -19.71 -5.10 29.92
C ASP A 245 -19.13 -3.71 30.15
N SER A 246 -17.94 -3.45 29.60
CA SER A 246 -17.29 -2.13 29.68
C SER A 246 -18.12 -1.03 29.03
N LEU A 247 -18.80 -1.31 27.91
CA LEU A 247 -19.69 -0.35 27.26
C LEU A 247 -20.96 -0.09 28.10
N VAL A 248 -21.55 -1.14 28.69
CA VAL A 248 -22.71 -1.03 29.58
C VAL A 248 -22.37 -0.20 30.82
N ASP A 249 -21.21 -0.44 31.43
CA ASP A 249 -20.74 0.33 32.58
C ASP A 249 -20.66 1.83 32.25
N ILE A 250 -20.12 2.18 31.08
CA ILE A 250 -20.04 3.58 30.63
C ILE A 250 -21.44 4.15 30.38
N ILE A 251 -22.31 3.43 29.68
CA ILE A 251 -23.68 3.87 29.40
C ILE A 251 -24.46 4.08 30.70
N SER A 252 -24.23 3.24 31.72
CA SER A 252 -24.90 3.33 33.02
C SER A 252 -24.61 4.64 33.76
N ILE A 253 -23.52 5.35 33.42
CA ILE A 253 -23.22 6.69 33.94
C ILE A 253 -24.23 7.72 33.41
N TRP A 254 -24.77 7.52 32.21
CA TRP A 254 -25.73 8.40 31.56
C TRP A 254 -27.18 7.96 31.75
N ASP A 255 -27.43 6.65 31.81
CA ASP A 255 -28.75 6.08 32.00
C ASP A 255 -28.71 4.88 32.98
N ASN A 256 -28.99 5.17 34.25
CA ASN A 256 -29.01 4.19 35.34
C ASN A 256 -30.13 3.13 35.22
N SER A 257 -31.05 3.26 34.24
CA SER A 257 -32.07 2.23 34.00
C SER A 257 -31.52 1.03 33.22
N ILE A 258 -30.34 1.18 32.62
CA ILE A 258 -29.66 0.14 31.85
C ILE A 258 -28.79 -0.67 32.82
N ASN A 259 -29.37 -1.75 33.34
CA ASN A 259 -28.69 -2.71 34.21
C ASN A 259 -28.81 -4.12 33.62
N THR A 260 -28.36 -4.28 32.37
CA THR A 260 -28.47 -5.53 31.64
C THR A 260 -27.11 -6.17 31.49
N ASP A 261 -26.98 -7.43 31.88
CA ASP A 261 -25.79 -8.28 31.66
C ASP A 261 -25.41 -8.46 30.17
N ASN A 262 -26.13 -7.83 29.24
CA ASN A 262 -25.86 -7.86 27.80
C ASN A 262 -26.25 -6.55 27.11
N LEU A 263 -25.36 -6.02 26.27
CA LEU A 263 -25.62 -4.87 25.41
C LEU A 263 -26.54 -5.25 24.24
N TYR A 264 -27.81 -4.85 24.29
CA TYR A 264 -28.76 -5.02 23.18
C TYR A 264 -28.47 -4.09 22.01
N LEU A 265 -28.81 -4.50 20.78
CA LEU A 265 -28.53 -3.73 19.55
C LEU A 265 -29.17 -2.33 19.60
N ASP A 266 -30.44 -2.25 20.03
CA ASP A 266 -31.17 -0.98 20.14
C ASP A 266 -30.54 -0.03 21.17
N ILE A 267 -29.97 -0.58 22.25
CA ILE A 267 -29.26 0.21 23.27
C ILE A 267 -27.96 0.76 22.69
N LEU A 268 -27.16 -0.10 22.04
CA LEU A 268 -25.92 0.36 21.42
C LEU A 268 -26.20 1.41 20.34
N GLU A 269 -27.24 1.23 19.53
CA GLU A 269 -27.63 2.21 18.49
C GLU A 269 -27.97 3.56 19.12
N LYS A 270 -28.78 3.56 20.18
CA LYS A 270 -29.20 4.76 20.91
C LYS A 270 -28.02 5.56 21.47
N TYR A 271 -27.02 4.90 22.05
CA TYR A 271 -25.88 5.55 22.72
C TYR A 271 -24.59 5.57 21.89
N PHE A 272 -24.62 5.15 20.63
CA PHE A 272 -23.40 4.98 19.83
C PHE A 272 -22.60 6.29 19.69
N LEU A 273 -23.29 7.40 19.45
CA LEU A 273 -22.65 8.70 19.28
C LEU A 273 -22.11 9.26 20.61
N ASP A 274 -22.83 9.05 21.71
CA ASP A 274 -22.35 9.43 23.05
C ASP A 274 -21.08 8.65 23.42
N LEU A 275 -21.05 7.35 23.11
CA LEU A 275 -19.85 6.51 23.26
C LEU A 275 -18.71 6.99 22.35
N SER A 276 -19.02 7.36 21.10
CA SER A 276 -18.05 7.92 20.16
C SER A 276 -17.39 9.16 20.75
N ASP A 277 -18.18 10.11 21.23
CA ASP A 277 -17.68 11.33 21.88
C ASP A 277 -16.88 11.03 23.15
N TYR A 278 -17.33 10.07 23.97
CA TYR A 278 -16.65 9.66 25.19
C TYR A 278 -15.23 9.13 24.93
N PHE A 279 -15.09 8.22 23.96
CA PHE A 279 -13.81 7.61 23.62
C PHE A 279 -12.95 8.54 22.76
N PHE A 280 -13.54 9.38 21.92
CA PHE A 280 -12.80 10.36 21.13
C PHE A 280 -12.06 11.36 22.01
N LYS A 281 -12.70 11.84 23.10
CA LYS A 281 -12.05 12.68 24.12
C LYS A 281 -10.92 11.97 24.88
N ARG A 282 -10.91 10.63 24.85
CA ARG A 282 -9.92 9.74 25.48
C ARG A 282 -9.16 8.92 24.45
N PHE A 283 -8.91 9.50 23.27
CA PHE A 283 -8.34 8.79 22.14
C PHE A 283 -7.02 8.07 22.49
N ASP A 284 -6.17 8.69 23.30
CA ASP A 284 -4.89 8.11 23.74
C ASP A 284 -5.04 6.88 24.64
N GLU A 285 -6.22 6.64 25.23
CA GLU A 285 -6.53 5.46 26.05
C GLU A 285 -7.00 4.27 25.19
N ILE A 286 -7.31 4.50 23.90
CA ILE A 286 -7.83 3.46 23.00
C ILE A 286 -6.74 2.43 22.67
N SER A 287 -6.92 1.21 23.15
CA SER A 287 -6.07 0.06 22.79
C SER A 287 -6.70 -0.73 21.64
N TYR A 288 -6.69 -0.14 20.44
CA TYR A 288 -7.23 -0.75 19.23
C TYR A 288 -6.30 -0.54 18.05
N ARG A 289 -6.14 -1.59 17.24
CA ARG A 289 -5.34 -1.56 16.02
C ARG A 289 -6.14 -1.96 14.80
N THR A 290 -5.97 -1.23 13.71
CA THR A 290 -6.59 -1.48 12.41
C THR A 290 -5.53 -1.40 11.31
N ASP A 291 -5.76 -2.08 10.20
CA ASP A 291 -5.02 -1.81 8.98
C ASP A 291 -5.35 -0.38 8.52
N MET A 292 -4.39 0.29 7.88
CA MET A 292 -4.51 1.67 7.41
C MET A 292 -3.93 1.80 6.01
N VAL A 293 -4.52 2.71 5.23
CA VAL A 293 -4.09 3.01 3.86
C VAL A 293 -3.86 4.50 3.73
N PHE A 294 -2.66 4.88 3.35
CA PHE A 294 -2.29 6.26 3.10
C PHE A 294 -1.91 6.44 1.64
N VAL A 295 -2.38 7.50 1.01
CA VAL A 295 -1.93 7.91 -0.32
C VAL A 295 -1.02 9.10 -0.13
N LEU A 296 0.24 8.98 -0.54
CA LEU A 296 1.21 10.07 -0.51
C LEU A 296 1.74 10.31 -1.91
N PRO A 297 1.09 11.19 -2.70
CA PRO A 297 1.53 11.43 -4.05
C PRO A 297 2.86 12.19 -4.07
N MET A 298 3.87 11.64 -4.75
CA MET A 298 5.16 12.29 -4.91
C MET A 298 5.22 12.93 -6.29
N VAL A 299 5.42 14.24 -6.34
CA VAL A 299 5.37 14.97 -7.62
C VAL A 299 6.76 15.04 -8.22
N ASN A 300 6.93 14.38 -9.37
CA ASN A 300 8.21 14.32 -10.07
C ASN A 300 8.53 15.66 -10.76
N LYS A 301 9.65 16.29 -10.35
CA LYS A 301 10.16 17.52 -10.96
C LYS A 301 10.46 17.37 -12.44
N THR A 302 11.11 16.29 -12.82
CA THR A 302 11.44 16.02 -14.22
C THR A 302 10.18 15.99 -15.07
N SER A 303 9.09 15.37 -14.61
CA SER A 303 7.84 15.31 -15.37
C SER A 303 7.30 16.71 -15.68
N VAL A 304 7.10 17.57 -14.68
CA VAL A 304 6.49 18.90 -14.89
C VAL A 304 7.43 19.83 -15.67
N ASP A 305 8.76 19.72 -15.48
CA ASP A 305 9.72 20.46 -16.29
C ASP A 305 9.70 20.00 -17.76
N LEU A 306 9.54 18.69 -18.02
CA LEU A 306 9.34 18.13 -19.35
C LEU A 306 8.09 18.72 -20.01
N VAL A 307 6.96 18.83 -19.32
CA VAL A 307 5.75 19.49 -19.87
C VAL A 307 6.02 20.90 -20.31
N ASN A 308 6.64 21.68 -19.43
CA ASN A 308 6.89 23.07 -19.73
C ASN A 308 7.77 23.22 -20.98
N ARG A 309 8.70 22.28 -21.19
CA ARG A 309 9.56 22.20 -22.37
C ARG A 309 8.83 21.70 -23.61
N GLU A 310 8.25 20.50 -23.56
CA GLU A 310 7.62 19.84 -24.71
C GLU A 310 6.42 20.63 -25.23
N PHE A 311 5.65 21.28 -24.37
CA PHE A 311 4.50 22.10 -24.75
C PHE A 311 4.84 23.57 -24.95
N GLN A 312 6.11 23.95 -24.80
CA GLN A 312 6.57 25.33 -24.97
C GLN A 312 5.72 26.34 -24.18
N LEU A 313 5.20 25.95 -23.00
CA LEU A 313 4.32 26.80 -22.20
C LEU A 313 5.04 28.04 -21.66
N ARG A 314 6.37 27.93 -21.55
CA ARG A 314 7.29 28.99 -21.06
C ARG A 314 6.85 29.54 -19.71
N LEU A 315 6.36 28.67 -18.83
CA LEU A 315 5.97 29.03 -17.47
C LEU A 315 7.20 29.34 -16.62
N SER A 316 7.05 30.31 -15.71
CA SER A 316 8.08 30.69 -14.75
C SER A 316 8.28 29.62 -13.68
N LYS A 317 9.43 29.61 -13.00
CA LYS A 317 9.70 28.66 -11.90
C LYS A 317 8.71 28.77 -10.75
N SER A 318 8.20 29.98 -10.45
CA SER A 318 7.19 30.18 -9.40
C SER A 318 5.86 29.54 -9.77
N VAL A 319 5.44 29.65 -11.03
CA VAL A 319 4.23 29.00 -11.54
C VAL A 319 4.36 27.49 -11.54
N LEU A 320 5.50 26.95 -12.00
CA LEU A 320 5.75 25.51 -11.94
C LEU A 320 5.69 25.00 -10.50
N ARG A 321 6.22 25.75 -9.53
CA ARG A 321 6.11 25.43 -8.09
C ARG A 321 4.67 25.34 -7.61
N GLN A 322 3.79 26.24 -8.03
CA GLN A 322 2.37 26.15 -7.68
C GLN A 322 1.72 24.89 -8.24
N ILE A 323 2.08 24.48 -9.46
CA ILE A 323 1.64 23.20 -10.05
C ILE A 323 2.20 22.03 -9.22
N TYR A 324 3.48 22.05 -8.86
CA TYR A 324 4.11 20.99 -8.05
C TYR A 324 3.41 20.79 -6.72
N ASP A 325 3.14 21.89 -6.02
CA ASP A 325 2.62 21.85 -4.67
C ASP A 325 1.11 21.60 -4.64
N PHE A 326 0.40 21.71 -5.78
CA PHE A 326 -1.05 21.58 -5.83
C PHE A 326 -1.51 20.19 -5.36
N SER A 327 -1.98 20.14 -4.11
CA SER A 327 -2.53 18.97 -3.43
C SER A 327 -4.03 18.81 -3.63
N GLY A 328 -4.71 19.82 -4.20
CA GLY A 328 -6.17 19.85 -4.29
C GLY A 328 -6.88 20.10 -2.96
N TYR A 329 -6.16 20.57 -1.92
CA TYR A 329 -6.74 21.00 -0.65
C TYR A 329 -7.13 22.48 -0.64
N TYR A 330 -6.58 23.25 -1.57
CA TYR A 330 -6.75 24.68 -1.71
C TYR A 330 -6.95 25.06 -3.19
N GLY A 331 -7.60 26.19 -3.45
CA GLY A 331 -7.75 26.76 -4.79
C GLY A 331 -6.49 27.51 -5.25
N ILE A 332 -6.30 27.66 -6.57
CA ILE A 332 -5.16 28.45 -7.09
C ILE A 332 -5.57 29.89 -7.25
N GLY A 333 -4.73 30.83 -6.77
CA GLY A 333 -4.98 32.26 -6.93
C GLY A 333 -5.12 32.72 -8.40
N ILE A 334 -5.91 33.77 -8.61
CA ILE A 334 -6.06 34.41 -9.92
C ILE A 334 -4.76 35.16 -10.24
N GLY A 335 -4.08 34.77 -11.32
CA GLY A 335 -2.78 35.34 -11.70
C GLY A 335 -2.59 35.40 -13.22
N LYS A 336 -1.55 36.12 -13.66
CA LYS A 336 -1.26 36.36 -15.10
C LYS A 336 -1.12 35.08 -15.94
N ASP A 337 -0.69 33.97 -15.33
CA ASP A 337 -0.50 32.68 -16.00
C ASP A 337 -1.63 31.66 -15.71
N PHE A 338 -2.72 32.08 -15.05
CA PHE A 338 -3.82 31.21 -14.62
C PHE A 338 -4.42 30.38 -15.76
N GLU A 339 -4.72 31.01 -16.91
CA GLU A 339 -5.26 30.34 -18.09
C GLU A 339 -4.35 29.22 -18.62
N LYS A 340 -3.02 29.39 -18.53
CA LYS A 340 -2.06 28.36 -18.94
C LYS A 340 -1.92 27.24 -17.91
N MET A 341 -2.16 27.56 -16.65
CA MET A 341 -2.08 26.61 -15.53
C MET A 341 -3.33 25.73 -15.42
N LEU A 342 -4.49 26.27 -15.77
CA LEU A 342 -5.79 25.66 -15.54
C LEU A 342 -5.91 24.22 -16.07
N PRO A 343 -5.48 23.88 -17.31
CA PRO A 343 -5.57 22.51 -17.81
C PRO A 343 -4.72 21.51 -17.00
N ILE A 344 -3.51 21.92 -16.57
CA ILE A 344 -2.59 21.05 -15.82
C ILE A 344 -3.13 20.79 -14.41
N ILE A 345 -3.69 21.81 -13.80
CA ILE A 345 -4.32 21.72 -12.48
C ILE A 345 -5.59 20.88 -12.53
N SER A 346 -6.41 21.07 -13.58
CA SER A 346 -7.61 20.26 -13.79
C SER A 346 -7.24 18.77 -13.89
N ASP A 347 -6.21 18.45 -14.68
CA ASP A 347 -5.66 17.10 -14.75
C ASP A 347 -5.20 16.57 -13.39
N ARG A 348 -4.49 17.38 -12.59
CA ARG A 348 -4.08 16.98 -11.23
C ARG A 348 -5.28 16.76 -10.31
N GLY A 349 -6.28 17.62 -10.37
CA GLY A 349 -7.52 17.46 -9.62
C GLY A 349 -8.23 16.17 -9.97
N LEU A 350 -8.26 15.81 -11.26
CA LEU A 350 -8.79 14.55 -11.75
C LEU A 350 -7.98 13.37 -11.21
N GLU A 351 -6.65 13.39 -11.31
CA GLU A 351 -5.80 12.31 -10.78
C GLU A 351 -5.95 12.12 -9.26
N ASN A 352 -5.99 13.22 -8.50
CA ASN A 352 -6.26 13.16 -7.07
C ASN A 352 -7.62 12.53 -6.77
N SER A 353 -8.65 12.85 -7.56
CA SER A 353 -9.98 12.26 -7.39
C SER A 353 -10.00 10.76 -7.71
N ILE A 354 -9.21 10.30 -8.69
CA ILE A 354 -8.99 8.87 -8.94
C ILE A 354 -8.38 8.23 -7.69
N LEU A 355 -7.29 8.79 -7.18
CA LEU A 355 -6.60 8.30 -6.00
C LEU A 355 -7.54 8.22 -4.78
N ASP A 356 -8.39 9.21 -4.55
CA ASP A 356 -9.38 9.19 -3.46
C ASP A 356 -10.40 8.04 -3.65
N SER A 357 -10.88 7.84 -4.89
CA SER A 357 -11.88 6.81 -5.21
C SER A 357 -11.34 5.36 -5.19
N LEU A 358 -10.00 5.16 -5.19
CA LEU A 358 -9.40 3.82 -5.06
C LEU A 358 -9.61 3.20 -3.67
N SER A 359 -10.07 3.97 -2.69
CA SER A 359 -10.49 3.49 -1.36
C SER A 359 -11.46 2.31 -1.42
N LEU A 360 -12.33 2.29 -2.43
CA LEU A 360 -13.20 1.15 -2.75
C LEU A 360 -12.41 -0.16 -2.79
N ASN A 361 -11.23 -0.20 -3.38
CA ASN A 361 -10.48 -1.44 -3.60
C ASN A 361 -9.51 -1.81 -2.46
N PHE A 362 -9.17 -0.86 -1.60
CA PHE A 362 -8.15 -1.07 -0.56
C PHE A 362 -8.68 -1.20 0.85
N ALA A 363 -9.75 -0.47 1.16
CA ALA A 363 -10.12 -0.18 2.54
C ALA A 363 -11.58 -0.47 2.85
N LEU A 364 -12.46 -0.59 1.85
CA LEU A 364 -13.89 -0.72 2.09
C LEU A 364 -14.29 -2.07 2.74
N ASP A 365 -13.59 -3.15 2.38
CA ASP A 365 -13.78 -4.50 2.91
C ASP A 365 -13.65 -4.53 4.44
N THR A 366 -12.56 -4.00 4.97
CA THR A 366 -12.27 -3.94 6.41
C THR A 366 -12.63 -2.61 7.04
N LYS A 367 -13.20 -1.67 6.26
CA LYS A 367 -13.45 -0.27 6.65
C LYS A 367 -12.21 0.35 7.26
N SER A 368 -11.05 0.04 6.67
CA SER A 368 -9.76 0.58 7.09
C SER A 368 -9.70 2.06 6.76
N PRO A 369 -9.07 2.90 7.60
CA PRO A 369 -8.87 4.29 7.23
C PRO A 369 -8.12 4.41 5.90
N TYR A 370 -8.65 5.23 5.00
CA TYR A 370 -8.04 5.59 3.73
C TYR A 370 -7.85 7.09 3.68
N VAL A 371 -6.61 7.54 3.66
CA VAL A 371 -6.26 8.95 3.81
C VAL A 371 -5.32 9.38 2.70
N ARG A 372 -5.71 10.39 1.92
CA ARG A 372 -4.75 11.09 1.07
C ARG A 372 -4.02 12.16 1.88
N LEU A 373 -2.71 12.24 1.70
CA LEU A 373 -1.82 13.22 2.31
C LEU A 373 -1.44 14.30 1.30
N PRO A 374 -0.96 15.48 1.76
CA PRO A 374 -0.46 16.51 0.86
C PRO A 374 0.65 16.00 -0.06
N ASN A 375 0.69 16.54 -1.27
CA ASN A 375 1.66 16.14 -2.28
C ASN A 375 3.09 16.46 -1.85
N LEU A 376 3.99 15.51 -2.05
CA LEU A 376 5.38 15.61 -1.63
C LEU A 376 6.28 16.03 -2.80
N PRO A 377 7.05 17.13 -2.68
CA PRO A 377 8.03 17.51 -3.71
C PRO A 377 9.19 16.51 -3.77
N SER A 378 9.40 15.87 -4.93
CA SER A 378 10.44 14.85 -5.13
C SER A 378 11.88 15.37 -5.20
N LYS A 379 12.10 16.65 -5.54
CA LYS A 379 13.41 17.18 -5.96
C LYS A 379 14.51 16.90 -4.93
N ASP A 380 14.28 17.28 -3.68
CA ASP A 380 15.31 17.18 -2.65
C ASP A 380 15.54 15.71 -2.25
N ILE A 381 14.46 14.91 -2.21
CA ILE A 381 14.51 13.46 -1.96
C ILE A 381 15.37 12.76 -3.01
N THR A 382 15.12 13.08 -4.28
CA THR A 382 15.87 12.54 -5.44
C THR A 382 17.35 12.91 -5.35
N LEU A 383 17.65 14.16 -4.99
CA LEU A 383 19.03 14.63 -4.82
C LEU A 383 19.76 13.88 -3.70
N TRP A 384 19.18 13.84 -2.51
CA TRP A 384 19.80 13.14 -1.37
C TRP A 384 19.91 11.63 -1.60
N TYR A 385 18.92 11.03 -2.27
CA TYR A 385 18.98 9.64 -2.71
C TYR A 385 20.17 9.38 -3.64
N SER A 386 20.40 10.26 -4.63
CA SER A 386 21.55 10.13 -5.53
C SER A 386 22.89 10.21 -4.78
N HIS A 387 22.97 11.03 -3.72
CA HIS A 387 24.15 11.09 -2.86
C HIS A 387 24.33 9.80 -2.06
N MET A 388 23.24 9.26 -1.49
CA MET A 388 23.26 7.97 -0.77
C MET A 388 23.75 6.83 -1.68
N LEU A 389 23.31 6.80 -2.93
CA LEU A 389 23.78 5.84 -3.93
C LEU A 389 25.30 5.92 -4.13
N GLN A 390 25.86 7.14 -4.17
CA GLN A 390 27.31 7.33 -4.27
C GLN A 390 28.06 6.94 -2.98
N ASN A 391 27.45 7.13 -1.81
CA ASN A 391 28.04 6.73 -0.53
C ASN A 391 28.15 5.19 -0.43
N ILE A 392 27.10 4.46 -0.83
CA ILE A 392 27.08 2.98 -0.83
C ILE A 392 28.21 2.42 -1.71
N LYS A 393 28.42 2.98 -2.91
CA LYS A 393 29.50 2.56 -3.82
C LYS A 393 30.90 2.70 -3.23
N LYS A 394 31.07 3.46 -2.14
CA LYS A 394 32.35 3.75 -1.48
C LYS A 394 32.47 3.14 -0.07
N GLN A 395 31.51 2.30 0.34
CA GLN A 395 31.58 1.56 1.61
C GLN A 395 32.77 0.59 1.65
N PRO A 396 33.27 0.21 2.85
CA PRO A 396 32.69 0.41 4.19
C PRO A 396 33.33 1.53 5.04
N ASP A 397 33.72 2.66 4.45
CA ASP A 397 34.25 3.80 5.23
C ASP A 397 33.18 4.40 6.17
N LEU A 398 33.51 4.55 7.47
CA LEU A 398 32.62 5.14 8.47
C LEU A 398 32.22 6.57 8.11
N ALA A 399 33.11 7.33 7.46
CA ALA A 399 32.79 8.69 6.99
C ALA A 399 31.71 8.67 5.88
N GLU A 400 31.68 7.63 5.05
CA GLU A 400 30.63 7.46 4.04
C GLU A 400 29.32 6.99 4.66
N ILE A 401 29.37 6.17 5.73
CA ILE A 401 28.19 5.78 6.53
C ILE A 401 27.57 7.02 7.20
N GLU A 402 28.38 7.92 7.73
CA GLU A 402 27.91 9.19 8.30
C GLU A 402 27.21 10.05 7.24
N LYS A 403 27.82 10.24 6.07
CA LYS A 403 27.20 10.98 4.95
C LYS A 403 25.89 10.35 4.50
N PHE A 404 25.85 9.02 4.40
CA PHE A 404 24.63 8.27 4.08
C PHE A 404 23.53 8.59 5.11
N ASN A 405 23.85 8.52 6.40
CA ASN A 405 22.90 8.77 7.48
C ASN A 405 22.40 10.22 7.54
N ASN A 406 23.24 11.19 7.18
CA ASN A 406 22.84 12.60 7.07
C ASN A 406 21.84 12.79 5.92
N ASN A 407 22.09 12.20 4.75
CA ASN A 407 21.14 12.23 3.63
C ASN A 407 19.83 11.50 3.99
N TYR A 408 19.91 10.33 4.63
CA TYR A 408 18.76 9.60 5.14
C TYR A 408 17.92 10.44 6.11
N HIS A 409 18.57 11.12 7.06
CA HIS A 409 17.87 12.02 7.99
C HIS A 409 17.16 13.15 7.24
N ASN A 410 17.83 13.80 6.27
CA ASN A 410 17.21 14.86 5.47
C ASN A 410 15.98 14.36 4.69
N ILE A 411 16.05 13.15 4.14
CA ILE A 411 14.90 12.52 3.47
C ILE A 411 13.76 12.26 4.48
N SER A 412 14.06 11.70 5.66
CA SER A 412 13.08 11.50 6.72
C SER A 412 12.37 12.81 7.10
N GLU A 413 13.12 13.88 7.36
CA GLU A 413 12.54 15.19 7.72
C GLU A 413 11.70 15.77 6.57
N LYS A 414 12.10 15.53 5.31
CA LYS A 414 11.31 15.94 4.16
C LYS A 414 9.99 15.19 4.05
N LEU A 415 9.99 13.88 4.30
CA LEU A 415 8.78 13.05 4.32
C LEU A 415 7.82 13.49 5.44
N LYS A 416 8.36 13.92 6.58
CA LYS A 416 7.58 14.44 7.72
C LYS A 416 6.80 15.72 7.43
N LEU A 417 7.10 16.44 6.34
CA LEU A 417 6.29 17.59 5.92
C LEU A 417 4.86 17.17 5.52
N SER A 418 4.68 15.95 5.01
CA SER A 418 3.35 15.41 4.66
C SER A 418 2.84 14.37 5.66
N LEU A 419 3.75 13.72 6.41
CA LEU A 419 3.44 12.74 7.45
C LEU A 419 4.07 13.18 8.78
N ASP A 420 3.45 14.19 9.39
CA ASP A 420 3.98 14.78 10.63
C ASP A 420 3.95 13.83 11.84
N ASP A 421 4.54 14.26 12.95
CA ASP A 421 4.73 13.41 14.13
C ASP A 421 3.41 12.91 14.74
N ASP A 422 2.28 13.66 14.63
CA ASP A 422 0.97 13.19 15.10
C ASP A 422 0.42 12.07 14.21
N PHE A 423 0.58 12.15 12.88
CA PHE A 423 0.26 11.01 12.01
C PHE A 423 1.14 9.79 12.31
N ILE A 424 2.44 10.01 12.52
CA ILE A 424 3.37 8.93 12.88
C ILE A 424 2.93 8.29 14.19
N ASP A 425 2.56 9.07 15.20
CA ASP A 425 2.07 8.55 16.48
C ASP A 425 0.76 7.77 16.33
N ILE A 426 -0.18 8.23 15.51
CA ILE A 426 -1.42 7.49 15.20
C ILE A 426 -1.08 6.15 14.54
N ILE A 427 -0.19 6.16 13.53
CA ILE A 427 0.27 4.95 12.84
C ILE A 427 0.94 3.98 13.82
N VAL A 428 1.81 4.49 14.69
CA VAL A 428 2.56 3.67 15.65
C VAL A 428 1.63 3.07 16.71
N LYS A 429 0.67 3.83 17.23
CA LYS A 429 -0.26 3.36 18.28
C LYS A 429 -1.36 2.45 17.72
N HIS A 430 -2.01 2.86 16.64
CA HIS A 430 -3.26 2.25 16.14
C HIS A 430 -3.10 1.52 14.81
N GLY A 431 -1.96 1.65 14.14
CA GLY A 431 -1.68 0.94 12.91
C GLY A 431 -1.29 -0.52 13.14
N LYS A 432 -1.90 -1.44 12.38
CA LYS A 432 -1.54 -2.86 12.32
C LYS A 432 -0.62 -3.14 11.12
N HIS A 433 -1.17 -3.18 9.90
CA HIS A 433 -0.41 -3.10 8.66
C HIS A 433 -0.73 -1.77 7.97
N ILE A 434 0.29 -1.15 7.39
CA ILE A 434 0.15 0.17 6.76
C ILE A 434 0.50 0.02 5.29
N LYS A 435 -0.49 0.26 4.44
CA LYS A 435 -0.28 0.39 3.02
C LYS A 435 -0.05 1.85 2.67
N PHE A 436 1.05 2.13 1.98
CA PHE A 436 1.27 3.43 1.37
C PHE A 436 1.16 3.33 -0.14
N ILE A 437 0.21 4.06 -0.73
CA ILE A 437 0.13 4.28 -2.17
C ILE A 437 1.02 5.49 -2.46
N THR A 438 2.27 5.23 -2.84
CA THR A 438 3.30 6.26 -3.00
C THR A 438 4.51 5.75 -3.76
N ASP A 439 5.20 6.66 -4.46
CA ASP A 439 6.53 6.43 -5.02
C ASP A 439 7.66 6.82 -4.05
N ALA A 440 7.34 7.52 -2.94
CA ALA A 440 8.31 7.96 -1.94
C ALA A 440 8.74 6.80 -1.00
N PRO A 441 9.96 6.82 -0.45
CA PRO A 441 10.45 5.77 0.46
C PRO A 441 9.95 6.00 1.89
N ILE A 442 8.64 5.97 2.09
CA ILE A 442 8.01 6.35 3.37
C ILE A 442 8.41 5.47 4.56
N GLU A 443 8.86 4.24 4.29
CA GLU A 443 9.42 3.33 5.29
C GLU A 443 10.69 3.87 5.97
N TRP A 444 11.30 4.92 5.40
CA TRP A 444 12.48 5.63 5.91
C TRP A 444 12.16 6.76 6.89
N VAL A 445 10.89 7.09 7.14
CA VAL A 445 10.55 8.05 8.18
C VAL A 445 11.07 7.56 9.54
N LYS A 446 11.73 8.42 10.31
CA LYS A 446 12.24 8.05 11.64
C LYS A 446 11.17 8.19 12.72
N TYR A 447 10.99 7.14 13.53
CA TYR A 447 10.30 7.16 14.81
C TYR A 447 11.29 6.76 15.92
N LYS A 448 11.56 7.66 16.88
CA LYS A 448 12.59 7.45 17.92
C LYS A 448 13.91 6.94 17.31
N ASP A 449 14.37 7.63 16.26
CA ASP A 449 15.57 7.32 15.47
C ASP A 449 15.58 5.99 14.72
N THR A 450 14.51 5.18 14.81
CA THR A 450 14.36 3.92 14.09
C THR A 450 13.52 4.12 12.82
N PRO A 451 13.89 3.53 11.66
CA PRO A 451 13.05 3.54 10.47
C PRO A 451 11.64 2.99 10.76
N LEU A 452 10.61 3.70 10.32
CA LEU A 452 9.21 3.36 10.56
C LEU A 452 8.85 1.98 10.00
N GLY A 453 9.45 1.58 8.87
CA GLY A 453 9.25 0.25 8.26
C GLY A 453 9.84 -0.93 9.04
N LEU A 454 10.55 -0.67 10.14
CA LEU A 454 10.98 -1.68 11.11
C LEU A 454 10.09 -1.68 12.36
N ILE A 455 9.40 -0.57 12.63
CA ILE A 455 8.40 -0.47 13.68
C ILE A 455 7.09 -1.09 13.19
N LYS A 456 6.55 -0.68 12.05
CA LYS A 456 5.30 -1.21 11.50
C LYS A 456 5.52 -1.99 10.22
N SER A 457 4.63 -2.95 9.96
CA SER A 457 4.58 -3.62 8.66
C SER A 457 4.10 -2.60 7.63
N ILE A 458 5.04 -2.16 6.79
CA ILE A 458 4.79 -1.20 5.71
C ILE A 458 5.01 -1.89 4.37
N SER A 459 4.00 -1.77 3.52
CA SER A 459 4.05 -2.13 2.10
C SER A 459 3.71 -0.92 1.25
N ARG A 460 4.34 -0.83 0.07
CA ARG A 460 4.11 0.27 -0.87
C ARG A 460 3.43 -0.20 -2.13
N LEU A 461 2.53 0.63 -2.65
CA LEU A 461 2.05 0.50 -4.01
C LEU A 461 2.44 1.76 -4.79
N PRO A 462 3.36 1.65 -5.76
CA PRO A 462 3.79 2.78 -6.58
C PRO A 462 2.60 3.43 -7.29
N ILE A 463 2.61 4.76 -7.38
CA ILE A 463 1.56 5.51 -8.09
C ILE A 463 1.85 5.51 -9.58
N ILE A 464 3.11 5.59 -9.99
CA ILE A 464 3.47 5.68 -11.41
C ILE A 464 4.06 4.33 -11.88
N PRO A 465 3.52 3.72 -12.96
CA PRO A 465 2.38 4.18 -13.76
C PRO A 465 1.01 4.00 -13.08
N GLY A 466 0.13 4.98 -13.24
CA GLY A 466 -1.23 4.94 -12.68
C GLY A 466 -2.07 3.75 -13.13
N ASN A 467 -1.86 3.24 -14.35
CA ASN A 467 -2.58 2.05 -14.83
C ASN A 467 -2.19 0.77 -14.08
N ILE A 468 -0.90 0.63 -13.70
CA ILE A 468 -0.44 -0.48 -12.86
C ILE A 468 -1.07 -0.35 -11.47
N LEU A 469 -1.11 0.86 -10.91
CA LEU A 469 -1.81 1.12 -9.64
C LEU A 469 -3.28 0.68 -9.69
N VAL A 470 -4.03 1.05 -10.74
CA VAL A 470 -5.45 0.68 -10.86
C VAL A 470 -5.62 -0.83 -10.98
N ASN A 471 -4.78 -1.51 -11.77
CA ASN A 471 -4.82 -2.96 -11.91
C ASN A 471 -4.49 -3.67 -10.57
N SER A 472 -3.44 -3.23 -9.90
CA SER A 472 -3.04 -3.75 -8.59
C SER A 472 -4.08 -3.46 -7.52
N ALA A 473 -4.77 -2.31 -7.58
CA ALA A 473 -5.88 -2.00 -6.69
C ALA A 473 -7.03 -2.98 -6.91
N LYS A 474 -7.46 -3.21 -8.16
CA LYS A 474 -8.46 -4.22 -8.50
C LYS A 474 -8.07 -5.61 -7.96
N CYS A 475 -6.80 -5.99 -8.08
CA CYS A 475 -6.28 -7.29 -7.64
C CYS A 475 -5.87 -7.32 -6.15
N ASN A 476 -6.25 -6.32 -5.34
CA ASN A 476 -5.93 -6.24 -3.92
C ASN A 476 -6.83 -7.16 -3.06
N LEU A 477 -7.00 -8.41 -3.49
CA LEU A 477 -7.81 -9.41 -2.81
C LEU A 477 -6.99 -10.13 -1.74
N SER A 478 -7.66 -10.62 -0.70
CA SER A 478 -7.02 -11.55 0.24
C SER A 478 -6.79 -12.89 -0.47
N SER A 479 -5.55 -13.38 -0.43
CA SER A 479 -5.16 -14.65 -1.02
C SER A 479 -4.83 -15.64 0.09
N GLU A 480 -5.56 -16.75 0.12
CA GLU A 480 -5.29 -17.87 1.01
C GLU A 480 -4.61 -18.97 0.20
N ILE A 481 -3.32 -19.16 0.48
CA ILE A 481 -2.50 -20.16 -0.19
C ILE A 481 -2.37 -21.35 0.76
N SER A 482 -2.79 -22.54 0.33
CA SER A 482 -2.60 -23.74 1.14
C SER A 482 -1.11 -23.97 1.38
N LYS A 483 -0.72 -24.22 2.64
CA LYS A 483 0.69 -24.52 2.96
C LYS A 483 1.24 -25.69 2.17
N ASP A 484 0.41 -26.68 1.82
CA ASP A 484 0.83 -27.87 1.08
C ASP A 484 1.03 -27.59 -0.42
N SER A 485 0.38 -26.55 -0.98
CA SER A 485 0.50 -26.19 -2.40
C SER A 485 1.65 -25.22 -2.68
N VAL A 486 2.36 -24.76 -1.65
CA VAL A 486 3.46 -23.81 -1.81
C VAL A 486 4.58 -24.42 -2.66
N SER A 487 5.05 -23.64 -3.64
CA SER A 487 6.11 -24.04 -4.55
C SER A 487 7.10 -22.89 -4.79
N PHE A 488 8.33 -23.25 -5.15
CA PHE A 488 9.45 -22.32 -5.28
C PHE A 488 10.12 -22.51 -6.64
N LEU A 489 10.29 -21.40 -7.36
CA LEU A 489 11.13 -21.28 -8.54
C LEU A 489 12.30 -20.35 -8.22
N ILE A 490 13.51 -20.87 -8.33
CA ILE A 490 14.75 -20.10 -8.13
C ILE A 490 15.51 -20.11 -9.45
N ILE A 491 15.76 -18.94 -10.00
CA ILE A 491 16.58 -18.78 -11.21
C ILE A 491 17.83 -18.02 -10.85
N ASN A 492 18.98 -18.70 -10.94
CA ASN A 492 20.30 -18.11 -10.82
C ASN A 492 20.80 -17.72 -12.21
N THR A 493 20.98 -16.42 -12.43
CA THR A 493 21.37 -15.91 -13.75
C THR A 493 22.82 -15.48 -13.86
N LEU A 494 23.60 -15.73 -12.81
CA LEU A 494 25.01 -15.38 -12.74
C LEU A 494 25.85 -16.35 -13.58
N ASN A 495 26.88 -15.82 -14.24
CA ASN A 495 27.91 -16.62 -14.89
C ASN A 495 28.70 -17.42 -13.83
N HIS A 496 29.21 -18.61 -14.18
CA HIS A 496 29.96 -19.47 -13.26
C HIS A 496 31.24 -18.83 -12.68
N ASN A 497 31.77 -17.80 -13.34
CA ASN A 497 32.93 -17.04 -12.90
C ASN A 497 32.59 -15.90 -11.91
N ASP A 498 31.31 -15.62 -11.69
CA ASP A 498 30.86 -14.63 -10.72
C ASP A 498 31.05 -15.16 -9.29
N ILE A 499 31.59 -14.32 -8.40
CA ILE A 499 31.87 -14.71 -7.01
C ILE A 499 30.60 -15.07 -6.24
N LEU A 500 29.46 -14.54 -6.67
CA LEU A 500 28.15 -14.71 -6.04
C LEU A 500 27.40 -15.94 -6.56
N TYR A 501 27.86 -16.56 -7.65
CA TYR A 501 27.18 -17.68 -8.31
C TYR A 501 26.89 -18.82 -7.32
N SER A 502 27.84 -19.16 -6.44
CA SER A 502 27.66 -20.23 -5.45
C SER A 502 26.56 -19.95 -4.43
N ASN A 503 26.24 -18.69 -4.16
CA ASN A 503 25.20 -18.32 -3.21
C ASN A 503 23.81 -18.66 -3.76
N GLY A 504 23.57 -18.46 -5.07
CA GLY A 504 22.33 -18.86 -5.73
C GLY A 504 22.08 -20.36 -5.61
N LYS A 505 23.11 -21.18 -5.86
CA LYS A 505 23.04 -22.63 -5.70
C LYS A 505 22.75 -23.05 -4.26
N LYS A 506 23.50 -22.48 -3.31
CA LYS A 506 23.33 -22.73 -1.88
C LYS A 506 21.91 -22.38 -1.42
N LEU A 507 21.32 -21.32 -1.96
CA LEU A 507 19.95 -20.93 -1.66
C LEU A 507 18.96 -22.02 -2.09
N GLY A 508 19.07 -22.52 -3.33
CA GLY A 508 18.23 -23.63 -3.81
C GLY A 508 18.33 -24.90 -2.95
N GLU A 509 19.55 -25.27 -2.55
CA GLU A 509 19.80 -26.41 -1.65
C GLU A 509 19.18 -26.20 -0.25
N LEU A 510 19.29 -24.99 0.29
CA LEU A 510 18.69 -24.64 1.59
C LEU A 510 17.16 -24.68 1.54
N LEU A 511 16.53 -24.15 0.49
CA LEU A 511 15.09 -24.19 0.35
C LEU A 511 14.57 -25.63 0.22
N LYS A 512 15.27 -26.50 -0.53
CA LYS A 512 14.98 -27.94 -0.58
C LYS A 512 15.05 -28.59 0.80
N LYS A 513 16.03 -28.21 1.62
CA LYS A 513 16.18 -28.70 3.00
C LYS A 513 15.08 -28.16 3.92
N TYR A 514 14.68 -26.90 3.76
CA TYR A 514 13.65 -26.26 4.58
C TYR A 514 12.25 -26.79 4.26
N PHE A 515 11.99 -27.11 2.99
CA PHE A 515 10.69 -27.52 2.47
C PHE A 515 10.79 -28.85 1.68
N PRO A 516 11.16 -29.97 2.32
CA PRO A 516 11.44 -31.23 1.63
C PRO A 516 10.21 -31.90 1.01
N LYS A 517 8.99 -31.44 1.35
CA LYS A 517 7.73 -31.94 0.82
C LYS A 517 7.14 -31.04 -0.29
N HIS A 518 7.79 -29.91 -0.57
CA HIS A 518 7.31 -28.89 -1.50
C HIS A 518 8.12 -28.94 -2.80
N SER A 519 7.54 -28.45 -3.89
CA SER A 519 8.26 -28.32 -5.16
C SER A 519 9.26 -27.18 -5.07
N VAL A 520 10.56 -27.50 -5.19
CA VAL A 520 11.65 -26.51 -5.19
C VAL A 520 12.48 -26.69 -6.46
N ASN A 521 12.17 -25.87 -7.46
CA ASN A 521 12.80 -25.88 -8.78
C ASN A 521 13.92 -24.85 -8.81
N TYR A 522 15.15 -25.32 -9.02
CA TYR A 522 16.34 -24.47 -9.14
C TYR A 522 16.90 -24.60 -10.56
N HIS A 523 17.08 -23.47 -11.22
CA HIS A 523 17.62 -23.38 -12.57
C HIS A 523 18.80 -22.42 -12.62
N GLU A 524 19.79 -22.77 -13.43
CA GLU A 524 20.91 -21.90 -13.80
C GLU A 524 20.71 -21.50 -15.26
N VAL A 525 20.65 -20.20 -15.54
CA VAL A 525 20.20 -19.69 -16.84
C VAL A 525 21.09 -18.54 -17.29
N THR A 526 21.71 -18.67 -18.44
CA THR A 526 22.68 -17.68 -18.97
C THR A 526 22.25 -17.05 -20.29
N ASN A 527 21.00 -17.24 -20.73
CA ASN A 527 20.44 -16.57 -21.90
C ASN A 527 18.96 -16.23 -21.72
N LYS A 528 18.50 -15.21 -22.45
CA LYS A 528 17.14 -14.65 -22.33
C LYS A 528 16.03 -15.61 -22.72
N THR A 529 16.24 -16.43 -23.75
CA THR A 529 15.22 -17.34 -24.29
C THR A 529 14.85 -18.40 -23.27
N ASP A 530 15.85 -19.04 -22.67
CA ASP A 530 15.66 -20.05 -21.63
C ASP A 530 15.02 -19.44 -20.38
N PHE A 531 15.39 -18.20 -20.03
CA PHE A 531 14.77 -17.48 -18.91
C PHE A 531 13.25 -17.31 -19.12
N ILE A 532 12.84 -16.82 -20.28
CA ILE A 532 11.42 -16.64 -20.63
C ILE A 532 10.69 -17.99 -20.65
N HIS A 533 11.32 -19.01 -21.21
CA HIS A 533 10.75 -20.35 -21.29
C HIS A 533 10.51 -20.94 -19.89
N ILE A 534 11.52 -20.95 -19.04
CA ILE A 534 11.44 -21.48 -17.66
C ILE A 534 10.39 -20.73 -16.85
N MET A 535 10.35 -19.40 -16.92
CA MET A 535 9.34 -18.60 -16.22
C MET A 535 7.91 -18.97 -16.64
N ASN A 536 7.68 -19.20 -17.94
CA ASN A 536 6.35 -19.51 -18.46
C ASN A 536 5.92 -20.96 -18.22
N GLU A 537 6.84 -21.90 -18.08
CA GLU A 537 6.53 -23.31 -17.80
C GLU A 537 6.34 -23.62 -16.31
N ASN A 538 6.85 -22.76 -15.42
CA ASN A 538 6.82 -22.99 -13.99
C ASN A 538 5.82 -22.07 -13.28
N LEU A 539 4.61 -22.59 -13.04
CA LEU A 539 3.67 -21.95 -12.11
C LEU A 539 4.17 -22.19 -10.67
N ALA A 540 4.72 -21.15 -10.05
CA ALA A 540 5.25 -21.21 -8.69
C ALA A 540 4.62 -20.15 -7.78
N THR A 541 4.47 -20.47 -6.49
CA THR A 541 4.05 -19.49 -5.48
C THR A 541 5.11 -18.42 -5.28
N PHE A 542 6.37 -18.85 -5.11
CA PHE A 542 7.52 -17.99 -4.93
C PHE A 542 8.41 -18.06 -6.17
N PHE A 543 8.70 -16.91 -6.75
CA PHE A 543 9.79 -16.73 -7.70
C PHE A 543 10.93 -15.94 -7.05
N ILE A 544 12.14 -16.46 -7.15
CA ILE A 544 13.35 -15.83 -6.65
C ILE A 544 14.31 -15.65 -7.82
N TYR A 545 14.49 -14.40 -8.22
CA TYR A 545 15.54 -14.01 -9.14
C TYR A 545 16.83 -13.78 -8.34
N TYR A 546 17.91 -14.49 -8.68
CA TYR A 546 19.22 -14.29 -8.07
C TYR A 546 20.24 -13.98 -9.17
N GLY A 547 20.65 -12.71 -9.24
CA GLY A 547 21.46 -12.22 -10.35
C GLY A 547 21.73 -10.72 -10.28
N HIS A 548 22.30 -10.17 -11.36
CA HIS A 548 22.50 -8.72 -11.46
C HIS A 548 21.26 -8.02 -11.99
N GLY A 549 21.11 -6.76 -11.57
CA GLY A 549 20.07 -5.85 -12.01
C GLY A 549 20.68 -4.47 -12.20
N SER A 550 20.10 -3.65 -13.08
CA SER A 550 20.61 -2.31 -13.33
C SER A 550 19.50 -1.34 -13.73
N MET A 551 19.69 -0.08 -13.35
CA MET A 551 18.97 1.05 -13.91
C MET A 551 19.99 1.96 -14.63
N PRO A 552 20.00 1.99 -15.98
CA PRO A 552 20.89 2.86 -16.74
C PRO A 552 20.73 4.35 -16.37
N GLU A 553 21.84 5.07 -16.24
CA GLU A 553 21.80 6.52 -16.07
C GLU A 553 21.37 7.19 -17.37
N ALA A 554 20.51 8.21 -17.29
CA ALA A 554 20.08 8.95 -18.46
C ALA A 554 21.29 9.64 -19.11
N SER A 555 21.51 9.38 -20.41
CA SER A 555 22.57 10.03 -21.18
C SER A 555 22.01 10.59 -22.48
N ARG A 556 22.79 11.45 -23.17
CA ARG A 556 22.38 11.98 -24.48
C ARG A 556 22.11 10.90 -25.52
N ASN A 557 22.74 9.72 -25.38
CA ASN A 557 22.65 8.61 -26.32
C ASN A 557 21.71 7.48 -25.84
N GLN A 558 21.32 7.50 -24.56
CA GLN A 558 20.31 6.62 -23.97
C GLN A 558 19.37 7.48 -23.12
N PRO A 559 18.38 8.14 -23.77
CA PRO A 559 17.44 8.99 -23.05
C PRO A 559 16.48 8.18 -22.17
N ASP A 560 16.24 6.91 -22.50
CA ASP A 560 15.29 6.06 -21.81
C ASP A 560 15.95 5.31 -20.63
N GLN A 561 15.50 5.63 -19.42
CA GLN A 561 15.88 4.90 -18.20
C GLN A 561 14.92 3.74 -17.99
N ILE A 562 15.29 2.58 -18.52
CA ILE A 562 14.50 1.35 -18.42
C ILE A 562 15.28 0.37 -17.54
N GLY A 563 14.63 -0.13 -16.49
CA GLY A 563 15.20 -1.14 -15.62
C GLY A 563 15.44 -2.45 -16.37
N LYS A 564 16.55 -3.12 -16.05
CA LYS A 564 17.01 -4.35 -16.70
C LYS A 564 17.40 -5.43 -15.70
N LEU A 565 17.18 -6.68 -16.10
CA LEU A 565 17.75 -7.88 -15.48
C LEU A 565 18.83 -8.45 -16.39
N HIS A 566 19.93 -8.92 -15.80
CA HIS A 566 21.08 -9.50 -16.50
C HIS A 566 21.00 -11.03 -16.47
N ILE A 567 20.99 -11.66 -17.64
CA ILE A 567 20.87 -13.10 -17.81
C ILE A 567 22.14 -13.67 -18.43
N GLY A 568 23.13 -14.03 -17.61
CA GLY A 568 24.48 -14.30 -18.09
C GLY A 568 25.05 -13.04 -18.75
N ASP A 569 25.28 -13.13 -20.06
CA ASP A 569 25.76 -12.01 -20.89
C ASP A 569 24.60 -11.29 -21.64
N ASP A 570 23.37 -11.80 -21.55
CA ASP A 570 22.18 -11.16 -22.11
C ASP A 570 21.56 -10.15 -21.13
N GLU A 571 20.77 -9.22 -21.66
CA GLU A 571 19.91 -8.33 -20.87
C GLU A 571 18.45 -8.53 -21.27
N ILE A 572 17.54 -8.39 -20.30
CA ILE A 572 16.10 -8.30 -20.57
C ILE A 572 15.52 -7.09 -19.86
N ASP A 573 14.81 -6.27 -20.62
CA ASP A 573 14.19 -5.06 -20.09
C ASP A 573 12.71 -5.26 -19.68
N MET A 574 12.16 -4.27 -18.98
CA MET A 574 10.76 -4.29 -18.53
C MET A 574 9.75 -4.50 -19.67
N ILE A 575 9.96 -3.89 -20.84
CA ILE A 575 9.00 -3.94 -21.96
C ILE A 575 8.99 -5.34 -22.56
N GLU A 576 10.17 -5.92 -22.73
CA GLU A 576 10.35 -7.29 -23.22
C GLU A 576 9.72 -8.30 -22.25
N LEU A 577 9.90 -8.14 -20.94
CA LEU A 577 9.28 -9.00 -19.94
C LEU A 577 7.75 -8.93 -20.00
N VAL A 578 7.16 -7.73 -20.05
CA VAL A 578 5.69 -7.57 -20.15
C VAL A 578 5.13 -8.23 -21.41
N SER A 579 5.89 -8.23 -22.50
CA SER A 579 5.44 -8.78 -23.77
C SER A 579 5.56 -10.31 -23.85
N ASN A 580 6.39 -10.94 -23.02
CA ASN A 580 6.76 -12.35 -23.14
C ASN A 580 6.40 -13.22 -21.93
N ILE A 581 6.24 -12.65 -20.74
CA ILE A 581 5.84 -13.38 -19.54
C ILE A 581 4.31 -13.52 -19.51
N LYS A 582 3.85 -14.76 -19.45
CA LYS A 582 2.43 -15.16 -19.44
C LYS A 582 1.98 -15.72 -18.10
N VAL A 583 2.90 -16.33 -17.37
CA VAL A 583 2.67 -16.91 -16.04
C VAL A 583 3.40 -16.05 -15.01
N VAL A 584 2.70 -15.70 -13.94
CA VAL A 584 3.19 -14.74 -12.96
C VAL A 584 3.01 -15.34 -11.56
N PRO A 585 4.07 -15.38 -10.76
CA PRO A 585 4.03 -15.92 -9.40
C PRO A 585 3.30 -14.95 -8.46
N ASP A 586 2.69 -15.49 -7.41
CA ASP A 586 2.04 -14.68 -6.35
C ASP A 586 3.06 -13.76 -5.67
N ILE A 587 4.26 -14.29 -5.41
CA ILE A 587 5.33 -13.62 -4.68
C ILE A 587 6.61 -13.63 -5.51
N THR A 588 7.13 -12.45 -5.83
CA THR A 588 8.42 -12.26 -6.50
C THR A 588 9.45 -11.66 -5.54
N ILE A 589 10.64 -12.25 -5.48
CA ILE A 589 11.80 -11.74 -4.73
C ILE A 589 12.93 -11.46 -5.72
N LEU A 590 13.31 -10.19 -5.83
CA LEU A 590 14.39 -9.74 -6.71
C LEU A 590 15.68 -9.58 -5.91
N GLY A 591 16.49 -10.65 -5.87
CA GLY A 591 17.83 -10.65 -5.30
C GLY A 591 18.86 -10.00 -6.21
N ALA A 592 18.60 -8.76 -6.64
CA ALA A 592 19.37 -8.04 -7.64
C ALA A 592 19.36 -6.52 -7.38
N CYS A 593 20.43 -5.84 -7.78
CA CYS A 593 20.62 -4.40 -7.58
C CYS A 593 19.59 -3.53 -8.31
N GLN A 594 19.23 -2.40 -7.69
CA GLN A 594 18.50 -1.28 -8.33
C GLN A 594 17.21 -1.66 -9.09
N THR A 595 16.48 -2.67 -8.60
CA THR A 595 15.22 -3.13 -9.20
C THR A 595 14.01 -2.24 -8.93
N GLN A 596 14.12 -1.29 -7.99
CA GLN A 596 13.12 -0.26 -7.68
C GLN A 596 13.80 1.03 -7.20
N VAL A 597 14.35 1.86 -8.10
CA VAL A 597 15.04 3.09 -7.70
C VAL A 597 14.07 4.28 -7.58
N LEU A 598 14.42 5.30 -6.77
CA LEU A 598 13.56 6.46 -6.49
C LEU A 598 13.72 7.63 -7.48
N ASP A 599 14.89 7.74 -8.11
CA ASP A 599 15.29 8.86 -8.95
C ASP A 599 15.02 8.65 -10.45
N SER A 600 14.54 7.46 -10.82
CA SER A 600 14.32 7.07 -12.20
C SER A 600 12.87 7.23 -12.66
N HIS A 601 12.69 7.11 -13.97
CA HIS A 601 11.38 6.93 -14.58
C HIS A 601 10.70 5.67 -14.03
N TYR A 602 9.37 5.64 -14.09
CA TYR A 602 8.48 4.59 -13.56
C TYR A 602 8.71 3.16 -14.10
N ILE A 603 9.68 2.97 -14.99
CA ILE A 603 9.95 1.74 -15.74
C ILE A 603 10.94 0.88 -14.93
N ASN A 604 10.55 0.54 -13.70
CA ASN A 604 11.32 -0.30 -12.78
C ASN A 604 10.88 -1.78 -12.90
N ILE A 605 11.81 -2.71 -12.71
CA ILE A 605 11.50 -4.16 -12.72
C ILE A 605 10.52 -4.53 -11.60
N GLY A 606 10.59 -3.88 -10.43
CA GLY A 606 9.63 -4.08 -9.35
C GLY A 606 8.19 -3.74 -9.75
N ASN A 607 7.99 -2.56 -10.37
CA ASN A 607 6.69 -2.13 -10.90
C ASN A 607 6.15 -3.10 -11.96
N MET A 608 7.03 -3.66 -12.77
CA MET A 608 6.66 -4.61 -13.81
C MET A 608 6.06 -5.90 -13.25
N PHE A 609 6.70 -6.53 -12.26
CA PHE A 609 6.14 -7.76 -11.67
C PHE A 609 4.78 -7.52 -11.02
N LEU A 610 4.56 -6.35 -10.41
CA LEU A 610 3.22 -5.94 -9.97
C LEU A 610 2.24 -5.82 -11.15
N GLY A 611 2.65 -5.15 -12.23
CA GLY A 611 1.82 -4.97 -13.42
C GLY A 611 1.47 -6.27 -14.13
N LEU A 612 2.37 -7.25 -14.07
CA LEU A 612 2.18 -8.60 -14.59
C LEU A 612 1.20 -9.42 -13.72
N GLY A 613 1.08 -9.11 -12.43
CA GLY A 613 0.11 -9.75 -11.54
C GLY A 613 0.67 -10.29 -10.23
N SER A 614 1.97 -10.14 -9.94
CA SER A 614 2.49 -10.52 -8.62
C SER A 614 1.82 -9.67 -7.55
N GLN A 615 1.32 -10.34 -6.51
CA GLN A 615 0.66 -9.67 -5.40
C GLN A 615 1.68 -9.08 -4.42
N SER A 616 2.87 -9.67 -4.31
CA SER A 616 3.98 -9.14 -3.51
C SER A 616 5.28 -9.17 -4.29
N VAL A 617 6.01 -8.06 -4.27
CA VAL A 617 7.35 -7.96 -4.86
C VAL A 617 8.32 -7.39 -3.84
N LEU A 618 9.39 -8.12 -3.53
CA LEU A 618 10.52 -7.61 -2.75
C LEU A 618 11.60 -7.12 -3.73
N ALA A 619 11.85 -5.81 -3.75
CA ALA A 619 12.77 -5.15 -4.69
C ALA A 619 13.80 -4.29 -3.95
N THR A 620 14.78 -3.75 -4.67
CA THR A 620 15.91 -3.02 -4.07
C THR A 620 16.04 -1.59 -4.59
N TYR A 621 16.29 -0.64 -3.69
CA TYR A 621 16.64 0.73 -4.04
C TYR A 621 18.07 0.85 -4.57
N PHE A 622 19.04 0.33 -3.83
CA PHE A 622 20.46 0.53 -4.10
C PHE A 622 21.12 -0.73 -4.65
N PRO A 623 22.40 -0.65 -5.11
CA PRO A 623 23.26 -1.81 -5.22
C PRO A 623 23.31 -2.56 -3.88
N VAL A 624 23.25 -3.88 -3.94
CA VAL A 624 23.16 -4.74 -2.75
C VAL A 624 24.42 -5.57 -2.60
N ASP A 625 24.83 -5.82 -1.36
CA ASP A 625 25.84 -6.83 -1.07
C ASP A 625 25.24 -8.23 -1.29
N GLY A 626 25.92 -9.07 -2.08
CA GLY A 626 25.39 -10.38 -2.47
C GLY A 626 25.29 -11.37 -1.30
N PHE A 627 26.17 -11.28 -0.30
CA PHE A 627 26.13 -12.11 0.89
C PHE A 627 25.00 -11.68 1.84
N TYR A 628 24.82 -10.37 2.02
CA TYR A 628 23.69 -9.82 2.77
C TYR A 628 22.36 -10.20 2.12
N THR A 629 22.23 -10.03 0.79
CA THR A 629 21.04 -10.44 0.04
C THR A 629 20.73 -11.92 0.25
N PHE A 630 21.73 -12.79 0.13
CA PHE A 630 21.56 -14.22 0.42
C PHE A 630 21.07 -14.46 1.85
N SER A 631 21.70 -13.83 2.85
CA SER A 631 21.38 -13.98 4.27
C SER A 631 19.97 -13.46 4.62
N LEU A 632 19.53 -12.38 3.99
CA LEU A 632 18.18 -11.85 4.17
C LEU A 632 17.13 -12.80 3.59
N ILE A 633 17.33 -13.25 2.35
CA ILE A 633 16.39 -14.17 1.68
C ILE A 633 16.32 -15.50 2.46
N GLU A 634 17.46 -16.04 2.89
CA GLU A 634 17.49 -17.23 3.76
C GLU A 634 16.69 -17.01 5.06
N SER A 635 16.90 -15.87 5.73
CA SER A 635 16.21 -15.55 6.98
C SER A 635 14.70 -15.46 6.79
N ILE A 636 14.23 -14.86 5.68
CA ILE A 636 12.81 -14.82 5.30
C ILE A 636 12.24 -16.24 5.21
N PHE A 637 12.89 -17.14 4.48
CA PHE A 637 12.41 -18.52 4.31
C PHE A 637 12.54 -19.37 5.58
N ARG A 638 13.52 -19.08 6.44
CA ARG A 638 13.59 -19.68 7.77
C ARG A 638 12.41 -19.28 8.64
N TYR A 639 11.98 -18.01 8.60
CA TYR A 639 10.76 -17.56 9.28
C TYR A 639 9.50 -18.20 8.70
N LEU A 640 9.41 -18.33 7.37
CA LEU A 640 8.30 -19.04 6.71
C LEU A 640 8.24 -20.52 7.15
N LYS A 641 9.37 -21.21 7.18
CA LYS A 641 9.48 -22.58 7.67
C LYS A 641 9.01 -22.69 9.12
N ASN A 642 9.51 -21.81 9.99
CA ASN A 642 9.11 -21.79 11.39
C ASN A 642 7.60 -21.49 11.55
N TYR A 643 7.03 -20.67 10.67
CA TYR A 643 5.59 -20.42 10.61
C TYR A 643 4.81 -21.68 10.23
N PHE A 644 5.25 -22.43 9.21
CA PHE A 644 4.60 -23.70 8.82
C PHE A 644 4.70 -24.77 9.92
N GLU A 645 5.80 -24.78 10.67
CA GLU A 645 6.02 -25.68 11.79
C GLU A 645 5.36 -25.23 13.12
N GLY A 646 4.64 -24.11 13.13
CA GLY A 646 3.99 -23.59 14.34
C GLY A 646 4.96 -23.11 15.43
N LYS A 647 6.20 -22.78 15.05
CA LYS A 647 7.29 -22.36 15.97
C LYS A 647 7.38 -20.85 16.18
N VAL A 648 6.61 -20.06 15.44
CA VAL A 648 6.52 -18.61 15.65
C VAL A 648 5.23 -18.28 16.41
N PRO A 649 5.24 -17.30 17.33
CA PRO A 649 4.03 -16.89 18.02
C PRO A 649 2.99 -16.32 17.03
N PRO A 650 1.74 -16.83 17.03
CA PRO A 650 0.70 -16.37 16.11
C PRO A 650 0.27 -14.92 16.37
N GLU A 651 0.65 -14.35 17.52
CA GLU A 651 0.47 -12.93 17.82
C GLU A 651 1.32 -12.01 16.94
N TYR A 652 2.50 -12.45 16.49
CA TYR A 652 3.48 -11.62 15.75
C TYR A 652 3.62 -11.95 14.27
N VAL A 653 3.20 -13.14 13.84
CA VAL A 653 3.35 -13.59 12.45
C VAL A 653 2.03 -14.22 12.00
N LYS A 654 1.30 -13.50 11.14
CA LYS A 654 -0.03 -13.91 10.66
C LYS A 654 -0.11 -14.01 9.14
N ASN A 655 0.69 -13.25 8.42
CA ASN A 655 0.69 -13.18 6.96
C ASN A 655 2.12 -13.02 6.40
N TRP A 656 2.23 -12.98 5.08
CA TRP A 656 3.52 -12.82 4.40
C TRP A 656 4.26 -11.52 4.78
N SER A 657 3.53 -10.41 5.00
CA SER A 657 4.15 -9.15 5.42
C SER A 657 4.87 -9.25 6.76
N ASP A 658 4.30 -9.99 7.72
CA ASP A 658 4.91 -10.18 9.03
C ASP A 658 6.19 -11.02 8.93
N ILE A 659 6.20 -12.04 8.06
CA ILE A 659 7.39 -12.88 7.81
C ILE A 659 8.56 -12.03 7.31
N ILE A 660 8.31 -11.16 6.32
CA ILE A 660 9.31 -10.21 5.80
C ILE A 660 9.77 -9.28 6.94
N LEU A 661 8.84 -8.71 7.70
CA LEU A 661 9.14 -7.75 8.75
C LEU A 661 10.04 -8.36 9.84
N GLN A 662 9.75 -9.57 10.32
CA GLN A 662 10.57 -10.20 11.35
C GLN A 662 11.99 -10.50 10.86
N ALA A 663 12.14 -10.95 9.60
CA ALA A 663 13.45 -11.12 9.01
C ALA A 663 14.24 -9.80 8.97
N ARG A 664 13.60 -8.71 8.52
CA ARG A 664 14.22 -7.37 8.48
C ARG A 664 14.59 -6.84 9.86
N ARG A 665 13.75 -7.06 10.89
CA ARG A 665 14.06 -6.65 12.28
C ARG A 665 15.30 -7.35 12.83
N VAL A 666 15.42 -8.67 12.62
CA VAL A 666 16.61 -9.41 13.04
C VAL A 666 17.86 -8.90 12.35
N HIS A 667 17.78 -8.67 11.04
CA HIS A 667 18.88 -8.09 10.27
C HIS A 667 19.25 -6.70 10.78
N TYR A 668 18.29 -5.81 11.02
CA TYR A 668 18.56 -4.49 11.59
C TYR A 668 19.26 -4.53 12.95
N ILE A 669 18.86 -5.47 13.82
CA ILE A 669 19.44 -5.63 15.14
C ILE A 669 20.87 -6.16 15.05
N THR A 670 21.13 -7.12 14.16
CA THR A 670 22.40 -7.87 14.13
C THR A 670 23.44 -7.33 13.16
N GLU A 671 23.01 -6.61 12.11
CA GLU A 671 23.89 -6.12 11.04
C GLU A 671 25.09 -5.30 11.54
N PRO A 672 24.98 -4.40 12.56
CA PRO A 672 26.13 -3.62 13.01
C PRO A 672 27.32 -4.48 13.49
N THR A 673 27.07 -5.73 13.86
CA THR A 673 28.07 -6.70 14.34
C THR A 673 29.27 -6.79 13.40
N ASN A 674 29.07 -7.10 12.12
CA ASN A 674 30.17 -7.34 11.19
C ASN A 674 30.91 -6.04 10.90
N THR A 675 30.16 -4.95 10.65
CA THR A 675 30.74 -3.63 10.34
C THR A 675 31.60 -3.10 11.49
N ILE A 676 31.15 -3.28 12.74
CA ILE A 676 31.94 -2.92 13.94
C ILE A 676 33.20 -3.77 14.04
N ILE A 677 33.11 -5.09 13.85
CA ILE A 677 34.25 -6.00 13.96
C ILE A 677 35.32 -5.70 12.90
N GLU A 678 34.91 -5.52 11.64
CA GLU A 678 35.82 -5.15 10.55
C GLU A 678 36.52 -3.82 10.81
N TYR A 679 35.80 -2.83 11.34
CA TYR A 679 36.37 -1.54 11.65
C TYR A 679 37.39 -1.62 12.80
N LEU A 680 37.06 -2.34 13.89
CA LEU A 680 37.98 -2.57 15.00
C LEU A 680 39.27 -3.27 14.52
N ALA A 681 39.14 -4.25 13.63
CA ALA A 681 40.26 -4.94 13.00
C ALA A 681 41.15 -3.97 12.19
N LYS A 682 40.54 -3.11 11.35
CA LYS A 682 41.27 -2.09 10.57
C LYS A 682 42.03 -1.08 11.44
N LYS A 683 41.53 -0.78 12.63
CA LYS A 683 42.20 0.11 13.61
C LYS A 683 43.26 -0.60 14.46
N GLY A 684 43.51 -1.89 14.22
CA GLY A 684 44.50 -2.67 14.96
C GLY A 684 44.07 -2.97 16.41
N VAL A 685 42.78 -2.81 16.74
CA VAL A 685 42.28 -3.12 18.07
C VAL A 685 42.16 -4.64 18.19
N LYS A 686 43.02 -5.26 19.00
CA LYS A 686 42.97 -6.70 19.27
C LYS A 686 41.81 -7.02 20.21
N CYS A 687 40.62 -7.19 19.65
CA CYS A 687 39.44 -7.68 20.37
C CYS A 687 39.06 -9.05 19.80
N ASN A 688 39.06 -10.10 20.63
CA ASN A 688 38.53 -11.40 20.23
C ASN A 688 37.00 -11.38 20.39
N ILE A 689 36.30 -10.76 19.43
CA ILE A 689 34.84 -10.69 19.41
C ILE A 689 34.34 -11.78 18.47
N ASP A 690 33.61 -12.74 19.01
CA ASP A 690 32.86 -13.69 18.18
C ASP A 690 31.57 -12.99 17.67
N PRO A 691 31.40 -12.81 16.35
CA PRO A 691 30.19 -12.22 15.77
C PRO A 691 28.90 -12.93 16.22
N ILE A 692 28.95 -14.26 16.40
CA ILE A 692 27.79 -15.06 16.77
C ILE A 692 27.38 -14.76 18.22
N GLU A 693 28.34 -14.70 19.13
CA GLU A 693 28.06 -14.39 20.55
C GLU A 693 27.58 -12.95 20.73
N LEU A 694 28.17 -11.99 20.02
CA LEU A 694 27.67 -10.60 19.99
C LEU A 694 26.22 -10.54 19.48
N GLY A 695 25.94 -11.16 18.33
CA GLY A 695 24.59 -11.20 17.76
C GLY A 695 23.55 -11.81 18.71
N LYS A 696 23.88 -12.93 19.37
CA LYS A 696 23.01 -13.57 20.38
C LYS A 696 22.77 -12.65 21.58
N PHE A 697 23.81 -12.00 22.10
CA PHE A 697 23.69 -11.07 23.22
C PHE A 697 22.75 -9.91 22.88
N VAL A 698 22.94 -9.28 21.72
CA VAL A 698 22.16 -8.11 21.30
C VAL A 698 20.68 -8.48 21.13
N ILE A 699 20.36 -9.58 20.45
CA ILE A 699 18.97 -10.05 20.29
C ILE A 699 18.33 -10.30 21.67
N LYS A 700 19.05 -10.99 22.56
CA LYS A 700 18.57 -11.30 23.91
C LYS A 700 18.29 -10.03 24.70
N TYR A 701 19.23 -9.09 24.72
CA TYR A 701 19.08 -7.82 25.42
C TYR A 701 17.88 -7.01 24.91
N CYS A 702 17.73 -6.90 23.59
CA CYS A 702 16.61 -6.20 22.96
C CYS A 702 15.27 -6.80 23.38
N THR A 703 15.16 -8.14 23.39
CA THR A 703 13.91 -8.85 23.72
C THR A 703 13.56 -8.72 25.20
N GLU A 704 14.53 -8.93 26.09
CA GLU A 704 14.34 -8.84 27.55
C GLU A 704 14.00 -7.41 27.99
N SER A 705 14.68 -6.40 27.44
CA SER A 705 14.40 -4.99 27.74
C SER A 705 13.01 -4.58 27.27
N SER A 706 12.62 -5.03 26.07
CA SER A 706 11.30 -4.76 25.50
C SER A 706 10.15 -5.37 26.30
N SER A 707 10.39 -6.53 26.92
CA SER A 707 9.40 -7.21 27.75
C SER A 707 9.17 -6.52 29.10
N LYS A 708 10.15 -5.75 29.59
CA LYS A 708 10.06 -4.96 30.84
C LYS A 708 9.50 -3.55 30.62
N ASP A 709 9.42 -3.10 29.37
CA ASP A 709 8.86 -1.80 29.01
C ASP A 709 7.32 -1.87 28.99
N ASN A 710 6.68 -1.16 29.93
CA ASN A 710 5.23 -1.13 30.08
C ASN A 710 4.50 -0.19 29.11
N THR A 711 5.16 0.33 28.06
CA THR A 711 4.50 1.12 27.01
C THR A 711 3.41 0.28 26.34
N LYS A 712 2.14 0.51 26.70
CA LYS A 712 0.99 -0.33 26.29
C LYS A 712 0.76 -0.35 24.77
N CYS A 713 1.17 0.69 24.06
CA CYS A 713 0.85 0.85 22.65
C CYS A 713 1.78 0.10 21.69
N LEU A 714 2.89 -0.49 22.17
CA LEU A 714 3.87 -1.21 21.35
C LEU A 714 4.07 -2.65 21.86
N SER A 715 4.11 -3.61 20.93
CA SER A 715 4.48 -4.99 21.16
C SER A 715 5.97 -5.13 21.47
N VAL A 716 6.36 -6.28 22.04
CA VAL A 716 7.76 -6.60 22.35
C VAL A 716 8.64 -6.52 21.10
N MET A 717 8.15 -7.01 19.95
CA MET A 717 8.91 -6.99 18.69
C MET A 717 9.10 -5.57 18.15
N GLU A 718 8.10 -4.70 18.27
CA GLU A 718 8.20 -3.28 17.86
C GLU A 718 9.18 -2.51 18.73
N LYS A 719 9.23 -2.81 20.04
CA LYS A 719 10.20 -2.22 20.98
C LYS A 719 11.62 -2.72 20.73
N SER A 720 11.79 -3.98 20.33
CA SER A 720 13.11 -4.63 20.24
C SER A 720 14.10 -3.88 19.35
N VAL A 721 13.64 -3.31 18.25
CA VAL A 721 14.48 -2.53 17.33
C VAL A 721 14.92 -1.19 17.92
N ILE A 722 14.12 -0.58 18.81
CA ILE A 722 14.46 0.67 19.49
C ILE A 722 15.60 0.44 20.51
N TYR A 723 15.69 -0.77 21.09
CA TYR A 723 16.73 -1.11 22.07
C TYR A 723 18.08 -1.51 21.44
N ARG A 724 18.19 -1.58 20.11
CA ARG A 724 19.42 -2.00 19.40
C ARG A 724 20.65 -1.26 19.91
N ASP A 725 20.61 0.07 19.90
CA ASP A 725 21.78 0.91 20.18
C ASP A 725 22.27 0.72 21.62
N LYS A 726 21.33 0.64 22.57
CA LYS A 726 21.62 0.33 23.98
C LYS A 726 22.24 -1.06 24.15
N ALA A 727 21.79 -2.05 23.38
CA ALA A 727 22.31 -3.40 23.46
C ALA A 727 23.80 -3.47 23.09
N TYR A 728 24.20 -2.77 22.02
CA TYR A 728 25.62 -2.70 21.65
C TYR A 728 26.44 -1.92 22.68
N GLN A 729 25.96 -0.77 23.15
CA GLN A 729 26.64 -0.01 24.21
C GLN A 729 26.85 -0.86 25.47
N GLU A 730 25.86 -1.66 25.85
CA GLU A 730 25.93 -2.56 27.01
C GLU A 730 26.95 -3.70 26.82
N PHE A 731 27.01 -4.32 25.62
CA PHE A 731 27.99 -5.35 25.33
C PHE A 731 29.43 -4.82 25.46
N PHE A 732 29.67 -3.63 24.92
CA PHE A 732 31.00 -3.02 24.88
C PHE A 732 31.38 -2.26 26.16
N LYS A 733 30.51 -2.17 27.18
CA LYS A 733 30.76 -1.35 28.39
C LYS A 733 32.04 -1.69 29.16
N ASN A 734 32.51 -2.94 29.06
CA ASN A 734 33.71 -3.44 29.73
C ASN A 734 34.94 -3.53 28.81
N TYR A 735 34.84 -3.04 27.57
CA TYR A 735 35.96 -3.01 26.61
C TYR A 735 36.87 -1.80 26.84
N PRO A 736 38.08 -1.76 26.24
CA PRO A 736 38.99 -0.63 26.35
C PRO A 736 38.32 0.71 25.95
N GLU A 737 38.77 1.81 26.57
CA GLU A 737 38.17 3.15 26.39
C GLU A 737 38.06 3.58 24.92
N SER A 738 39.08 3.28 24.10
CA SER A 738 39.07 3.56 22.66
C SER A 738 37.94 2.83 21.92
N THR A 739 37.60 1.60 22.32
CA THR A 739 36.48 0.84 21.76
C THR A 739 35.16 1.43 22.24
N LYS A 740 35.04 1.75 23.53
CA LYS A 740 33.83 2.37 24.09
C LYS A 740 33.53 3.73 23.45
N MET A 741 34.53 4.58 23.26
CA MET A 741 34.37 5.87 22.60
C MET A 741 33.88 5.73 21.16
N LEU A 742 34.39 4.74 20.42
CA LEU A 742 33.93 4.45 19.05
C LEU A 742 32.48 3.97 19.03
N ILE A 743 32.15 2.96 19.83
CA ILE A 743 30.79 2.41 19.93
C ILE A 743 29.83 3.52 20.38
N GLY A 744 30.24 4.29 21.38
CA GLY A 744 29.55 5.50 21.83
C GLY A 744 29.36 6.49 20.70
N TYR A 745 30.36 6.74 19.85
CA TYR A 745 30.23 7.63 18.68
C TYR A 745 29.23 7.09 17.65
N ILE A 746 29.34 5.81 17.25
CA ILE A 746 28.45 5.19 16.25
C ILE A 746 26.98 5.29 16.70
N PHE A 747 26.70 4.89 17.95
CA PHE A 747 25.33 4.83 18.45
C PHE A 747 24.82 6.14 19.06
N LYS A 748 25.70 7.12 19.36
CA LYS A 748 25.26 8.49 19.67
C LYS A 748 24.61 9.16 18.45
N HIS A 749 25.03 8.79 17.25
CA HIS A 749 24.51 9.35 16.00
C HIS A 749 23.42 8.47 15.36
N ASN A 750 22.97 7.42 16.05
CA ASN A 750 21.89 6.52 15.62
C ASN A 750 22.06 6.00 14.18
N TYR A 751 23.28 5.59 13.81
CA TYR A 751 23.53 5.17 12.43
C TYR A 751 22.68 3.95 12.05
N VAL A 752 22.01 4.08 10.91
CA VAL A 752 21.41 2.98 10.16
C VAL A 752 22.39 2.61 9.07
N PHE A 753 22.81 1.35 9.06
CA PHE A 753 23.67 0.85 8.00
C PHE A 753 22.85 0.60 6.73
N PRO A 754 23.40 0.92 5.55
CA PRO A 754 22.66 0.91 4.28
C PRO A 754 21.93 -0.39 3.95
N GLU A 755 22.46 -1.52 4.39
CA GLU A 755 21.97 -2.88 4.19
C GLU A 755 20.49 -3.01 4.59
N ASN A 756 20.08 -2.34 5.67
CA ASN A 756 18.71 -2.38 6.18
C ASN A 756 17.71 -1.53 5.39
N MET A 757 18.23 -0.64 4.54
CA MET A 757 17.47 0.27 3.68
C MET A 757 17.49 -0.14 2.21
N LEU A 758 18.15 -1.26 1.87
CA LEU A 758 18.25 -1.75 0.49
C LEU A 758 16.90 -2.20 -0.06
N PHE A 759 16.15 -2.98 0.73
CA PHE A 759 14.93 -3.64 0.25
C PHE A 759 13.66 -2.85 0.58
N THR A 760 12.75 -2.85 -0.38
CA THR A 760 11.38 -2.31 -0.26
C THR A 760 10.37 -3.40 -0.59
N SER A 761 9.26 -3.39 0.16
CA SER A 761 8.16 -4.34 -0.02
C SER A 761 7.06 -3.67 -0.83
N LEU A 762 6.79 -4.18 -2.02
CA LEU A 762 5.80 -3.66 -2.94
C LEU A 762 4.55 -4.56 -3.01
N GLY A 763 3.41 -3.97 -3.34
CA GLY A 763 2.14 -4.67 -3.55
C GLY A 763 1.29 -4.79 -2.28
N SER A 764 0.82 -6.00 -2.00
CA SER A 764 -0.12 -6.34 -0.94
C SER A 764 0.30 -7.58 -0.12
N PRO A 765 1.54 -7.67 0.39
CA PRO A 765 1.99 -8.82 1.17
C PRO A 765 1.12 -9.09 2.41
N GLU A 766 0.49 -8.08 2.98
CA GLU A 766 -0.39 -8.22 4.15
C GLU A 766 -1.70 -8.98 3.85
N LYS A 767 -2.05 -9.09 2.57
CA LYS A 767 -3.24 -9.80 2.07
C LYS A 767 -2.95 -11.28 1.75
N ILE A 768 -1.68 -11.72 1.78
CA ILE A 768 -1.29 -13.12 1.53
C ILE A 768 -1.20 -13.89 2.85
N LYS A 769 -2.05 -14.91 3.02
CA LYS A 769 -2.05 -15.82 4.17
C LYS A 769 -1.74 -17.24 3.71
N PHE A 770 -0.91 -17.95 4.47
CA PHE A 770 -0.70 -19.38 4.26
C PHE A 770 -1.56 -20.16 5.25
N VAL A 771 -2.55 -20.89 4.74
CA VAL A 771 -3.55 -21.62 5.56
C VAL A 771 -3.17 -23.07 5.74
#